data_AF-A0A7L4HQE5-F1
#
_entry.id   AF-A0A7L4HQE5-F1
#
_cell.length_a   1.000
_cell.length_b   1.000
_cell.length_c   1.000
_cell.angle_alpha   90.00
_cell.angle_beta   90.00
_cell.angle_gamma   90.00
#
_symmetry.space_group_name_H-M   'P 1'
#
loop_
_entity.id
_entity.type
_entity.pdbx_description
1 polymer ?
#
loop_
_entity_poly.entity_id
_entity_poly.type
_entity_poly.pdbx_seq_one_letter_code
_entity_poly.pdbx_strand_id
1 'polypeptide(L)'
;QDTQDETAVLWLDEIQDGIHRANKDTEESEKFSLGILAINEAVDHGDVSQTLSALRSPDVGLYGVTPECAETYQRELSEVKRRKMAAGGNGSEWVTHWVRGGYHYYHNLRTKEGGWDEPTEFVQNDTQLSREEIQSTISGVTAAYNREQLWLANESLITKLQACCRGYLVRQEFNSRMNFLKKQVPAITCIQSQWRGYKQRKAYQTRLDYLRAQKEQVVKIQSMTRMYQARRRYRDRLQYFKNHINDVIKIQAFIRANKAREDYKTLINAENPPMAVVRKFVHLLDQSDQDFQEELELMKLREEVVTLIRSNQQLENDLNLMDIKIGLLVKNKITLQDVVSHSKKLTKKNKEQLSDMMMLNKQKGGLKALSKEKREKLEAYQHLFYLLQTNPTYLAKLIFQMPQNKSTKFMDSVIFTLYNYASNQREEYLLLRLFQTALQEEIKSKVDQIHEIVTGNPTVIKMVVSFNRGARGQNALRQILAPVVKEIIDDKALNIKTDPVDIYKSWVNQMESQTGEASKLPYDVTPEQALSHEEVRTRLDASIRNMRTVTDKFLSAIVSSVDKIPYGMRFIAKVSKDSLHEKFPDAGEDELLKIVGNLLYYRYMNPAIVAPDAFDIIDLSAGGQLTTDQRRNLGSIAKMLQHAASNKMFMGDNAHLSIINEYLSQSYQKFRRFFQAACEVPELQDKFNIDEYSDLVTLTKPVIYISIGEIINTHTLLLDHQDAIAPEHNDPIHELLDDLGEVPTIESLIGEGSGNINDPNREMLAKTEVSLTLTNKFDVPGGENAEMDARTILLNTKRLIVDVIRFQPGETLTEILETPATSEQEAEHQRAMQKRAIRDAKTPDKMKKSVSVKEDGNLNLQGKKDKIKTGLKKLTELGTVNAQNKYQELINDIAK
;
A
#
# COMPACT_ATOMS: atom_id res chain seq x y z
N GLN A 1 -47.02 -62.71 -100.40
CA GLN A 1 -47.89 -63.39 -99.43
C GLN A 1 -49.22 -63.60 -100.11
N ASP A 2 -49.84 -64.74 -99.91
CA ASP A 2 -49.54 -65.87 -100.81
C ASP A 2 -50.80 -66.02 -101.67
N THR A 3 -50.86 -66.82 -102.72
CA THR A 3 -51.21 -68.25 -102.73
C THR A 3 -51.65 -68.46 -104.22
N GLN A 4 -51.56 -69.58 -104.92
CA GLN A 4 -51.25 -70.98 -104.61
C GLN A 4 -52.24 -71.77 -103.73
N ASP A 5 -53.41 -71.23 -103.36
CA ASP A 5 -54.37 -71.94 -102.48
C ASP A 5 -55.77 -71.27 -102.41
N GLU A 6 -56.80 -72.03 -102.01
CA GLU A 6 -58.23 -71.86 -102.39
C GLU A 6 -59.26 -71.47 -101.27
N THR A 7 -60.45 -70.92 -101.65
CA THR A 7 -61.87 -71.03 -101.09
C THR A 7 -62.66 -69.86 -100.36
N ALA A 8 -63.96 -69.49 -100.74
CA ALA A 8 -64.97 -68.54 -100.07
C ALA A 8 -66.47 -68.37 -100.70
N VAL A 9 -67.52 -67.67 -100.07
CA VAL A 9 -69.04 -67.51 -100.47
C VAL A 9 -69.94 -66.24 -99.97
N LEU A 10 -71.31 -66.08 -100.20
CA LEU A 10 -72.25 -64.82 -100.13
C LEU A 10 -73.84 -64.92 -99.73
N TRP A 11 -74.72 -63.83 -99.73
CA TRP A 11 -76.18 -63.67 -99.20
C TRP A 11 -77.32 -62.87 -100.04
N LEU A 12 -78.52 -62.51 -99.45
CA LEU A 12 -79.77 -61.95 -100.10
C LEU A 12 -79.95 -60.41 -100.23
N ASP A 13 -79.86 -59.57 -99.17
CA ASP A 13 -80.13 -58.11 -99.28
C ASP A 13 -79.20 -57.44 -100.32
N GLU A 14 -78.02 -58.04 -100.48
CA GLU A 14 -76.99 -57.76 -101.47
C GLU A 14 -77.52 -57.82 -102.92
N ILE A 15 -78.57 -58.59 -103.19
CA ILE A 15 -79.20 -58.77 -104.51
C ILE A 15 -80.02 -57.53 -104.90
N GLN A 16 -80.90 -57.04 -104.00
CA GLN A 16 -81.75 -55.89 -104.30
C GLN A 16 -80.91 -54.61 -104.45
N ASP A 17 -79.92 -54.44 -103.57
CA ASP A 17 -78.99 -53.33 -103.63
C ASP A 17 -78.07 -53.39 -104.88
N GLY A 18 -77.74 -54.60 -105.34
CA GLY A 18 -77.07 -54.84 -106.63
C GLY A 18 -77.91 -54.39 -107.84
N ILE A 19 -79.21 -54.69 -107.86
CA ILE A 19 -80.12 -54.26 -108.94
C ILE A 19 -80.26 -52.73 -108.97
N HIS A 20 -80.38 -52.08 -107.81
CA HIS A 20 -80.46 -50.62 -107.72
C HIS A 20 -79.19 -49.94 -108.25
N ARG A 21 -78.01 -50.52 -107.97
CA ARG A 21 -76.73 -50.05 -108.52
C ARG A 21 -76.66 -50.21 -110.04
N ALA A 22 -76.99 -51.39 -110.58
CA ALA A 22 -76.97 -51.64 -112.03
C ALA A 22 -77.87 -50.68 -112.84
N ASN A 23 -79.08 -50.38 -112.35
CA ASN A 23 -79.97 -49.41 -113.00
C ASN A 23 -79.38 -48.00 -113.00
N LYS A 24 -78.79 -47.56 -111.86
CA LYS A 24 -78.17 -46.24 -111.73
C LYS A 24 -76.93 -46.10 -112.61
N ASP A 25 -76.09 -47.12 -112.65
CA ASP A 25 -74.87 -47.15 -113.46
C ASP A 25 -75.19 -47.10 -114.97
N THR A 26 -76.33 -47.66 -115.39
CA THR A 26 -76.84 -47.55 -116.77
C THR A 26 -77.24 -46.11 -117.10
N GLU A 27 -78.02 -45.45 -116.24
CA GLU A 27 -78.47 -44.06 -116.44
C GLU A 27 -77.31 -43.04 -116.39
N GLU A 28 -76.28 -43.28 -115.57
CA GLU A 28 -75.05 -42.49 -115.56
C GLU A 28 -74.21 -42.69 -116.85
N SER A 29 -74.16 -43.92 -117.38
CA SER A 29 -73.40 -44.25 -118.60
C SER A 29 -74.01 -43.65 -119.87
N GLU A 30 -75.33 -43.60 -119.96
CA GLU A 30 -76.05 -42.95 -121.07
C GLU A 30 -75.78 -41.43 -121.10
N LYS A 31 -75.88 -40.75 -119.93
CA LYS A 31 -75.57 -39.31 -119.79
C LYS A 31 -74.12 -38.99 -120.16
N PHE A 32 -73.16 -39.81 -119.73
CA PHE A 32 -71.75 -39.65 -120.11
C PHE A 32 -71.54 -39.77 -121.64
N SER A 33 -72.18 -40.75 -122.26
CA SER A 33 -72.12 -40.98 -123.72
C SER A 33 -72.70 -39.80 -124.51
N LEU A 34 -73.87 -39.29 -124.08
CA LEU A 34 -74.48 -38.08 -124.63
C LEU A 34 -73.62 -36.82 -124.42
N GLY A 35 -72.94 -36.71 -123.27
CA GLY A 35 -72.02 -35.59 -123.00
C GLY A 35 -70.79 -35.59 -123.92
N ILE A 36 -70.18 -36.75 -124.16
CA ILE A 36 -69.08 -36.92 -125.13
C ILE A 36 -69.56 -36.59 -126.55
N LEU A 37 -70.78 -37.01 -126.91
CA LEU A 37 -71.38 -36.69 -128.20
C LEU A 37 -71.58 -35.17 -128.35
N ALA A 38 -72.12 -34.50 -127.33
CA ALA A 38 -72.33 -33.04 -127.35
C ALA A 38 -71.03 -32.23 -127.44
N ILE A 39 -69.94 -32.65 -126.76
CA ILE A 39 -68.62 -32.01 -126.92
C ILE A 39 -68.10 -32.21 -128.35
N ASN A 40 -68.25 -33.41 -128.90
CA ASN A 40 -67.87 -33.71 -130.28
C ASN A 40 -68.64 -32.86 -131.29
N GLU A 41 -69.96 -32.72 -131.11
CA GLU A 41 -70.82 -31.85 -131.92
C GLU A 41 -70.40 -30.38 -131.78
N ALA A 42 -70.12 -29.87 -130.57
CA ALA A 42 -69.67 -28.50 -130.37
C ALA A 42 -68.33 -28.19 -131.08
N VAL A 43 -67.37 -29.13 -131.00
CA VAL A 43 -66.09 -29.03 -131.74
C VAL A 43 -66.32 -28.96 -133.25
N ASP A 44 -67.27 -29.73 -133.80
CA ASP A 44 -67.62 -29.70 -135.24
C ASP A 44 -68.31 -28.40 -135.66
N HIS A 45 -69.19 -27.83 -134.82
CA HIS A 45 -69.83 -26.53 -135.07
C HIS A 45 -68.84 -25.36 -135.01
N GLY A 46 -67.69 -25.52 -134.34
CA GLY A 46 -66.56 -24.60 -134.38
C GLY A 46 -66.66 -23.37 -133.47
N ASP A 47 -67.74 -23.21 -132.70
CA ASP A 47 -67.93 -22.10 -131.78
C ASP A 47 -67.10 -22.31 -130.49
N VAL A 48 -66.02 -21.53 -130.35
CA VAL A 48 -65.13 -21.51 -129.17
C VAL A 48 -65.90 -21.40 -127.86
N SER A 49 -66.99 -20.62 -127.83
CA SER A 49 -67.77 -20.36 -126.62
C SER A 49 -68.70 -21.53 -126.27
N GLN A 50 -69.31 -22.18 -127.28
CA GLN A 50 -70.06 -23.41 -127.07
C GLN A 50 -69.14 -24.56 -126.65
N THR A 51 -67.98 -24.73 -127.27
CA THR A 51 -67.01 -25.76 -126.87
C THR A 51 -66.48 -25.51 -125.47
N LEU A 52 -66.12 -24.27 -125.10
CA LEU A 52 -65.73 -23.96 -123.72
C LEU A 52 -66.85 -24.26 -122.71
N SER A 53 -68.11 -24.06 -123.10
CA SER A 53 -69.28 -24.44 -122.29
C SER A 53 -69.42 -25.96 -122.16
N ALA A 54 -69.37 -26.69 -123.27
CA ALA A 54 -69.50 -28.15 -123.34
C ALA A 54 -68.35 -28.86 -122.59
N LEU A 55 -67.10 -28.38 -122.73
CA LEU A 55 -65.93 -28.85 -121.99
C LEU A 55 -66.02 -28.61 -120.46
N ARG A 56 -66.90 -27.70 -120.03
CA ARG A 56 -67.20 -27.45 -118.61
C ARG A 56 -68.47 -28.15 -118.14
N SER A 57 -69.11 -28.96 -118.98
CA SER A 57 -70.24 -29.81 -118.55
C SER A 57 -69.77 -30.83 -117.49
N PRO A 58 -70.49 -30.99 -116.37
CA PRO A 58 -70.14 -31.95 -115.35
C PRO A 58 -70.24 -33.42 -115.82
N ASP A 59 -71.08 -33.71 -116.82
CA ASP A 59 -71.43 -35.08 -117.23
C ASP A 59 -70.24 -35.88 -117.79
N VAL A 60 -69.25 -35.20 -118.38
CA VAL A 60 -68.04 -35.82 -118.96
C VAL A 60 -66.85 -35.81 -117.99
N GLY A 61 -66.91 -34.97 -116.95
CA GLY A 61 -65.89 -34.89 -115.90
C GLY A 61 -64.50 -34.54 -116.43
N LEU A 62 -64.36 -33.39 -117.10
CA LEU A 62 -63.08 -32.87 -117.58
C LEU A 62 -62.46 -31.89 -116.57
N TYR A 63 -61.12 -31.84 -116.53
CA TYR A 63 -60.34 -31.12 -115.52
C TYR A 63 -59.36 -30.12 -116.16
N GLY A 64 -59.17 -28.97 -115.52
CA GLY A 64 -58.09 -28.01 -115.86
C GLY A 64 -58.41 -26.98 -116.95
N VAL A 65 -59.68 -26.78 -117.30
CA VAL A 65 -60.12 -25.79 -118.31
C VAL A 65 -60.01 -24.36 -117.74
N THR A 66 -59.01 -23.60 -118.18
CA THR A 66 -58.81 -22.18 -117.83
C THR A 66 -59.33 -21.23 -118.92
N PRO A 67 -60.16 -20.22 -118.60
CA PRO A 67 -60.79 -19.33 -119.60
C PRO A 67 -59.81 -18.63 -120.54
N GLU A 68 -58.63 -18.28 -120.04
CA GLU A 68 -57.58 -17.54 -120.76
C GLU A 68 -57.00 -18.34 -121.93
N CYS A 69 -57.26 -19.66 -121.97
CA CYS A 69 -56.80 -20.57 -123.02
C CYS A 69 -57.92 -21.00 -124.00
N ALA A 70 -59.11 -20.40 -123.94
CA ALA A 70 -60.29 -20.85 -124.67
C ALA A 70 -60.10 -21.03 -126.19
N GLU A 71 -59.54 -20.03 -126.88
CA GLU A 71 -59.23 -20.13 -128.32
C GLU A 71 -58.23 -21.27 -128.61
N THR A 72 -57.25 -21.45 -127.73
CA THR A 72 -56.23 -22.48 -127.85
C THR A 72 -56.85 -23.87 -127.69
N TYR A 73 -57.78 -24.07 -126.76
CA TYR A 73 -58.49 -25.36 -126.62
C TYR A 73 -59.33 -25.69 -127.86
N GLN A 74 -60.11 -24.75 -128.39
CA GLN A 74 -60.90 -24.98 -129.61
C GLN A 74 -60.00 -25.41 -130.78
N ARG A 75 -58.88 -24.69 -130.97
CA ARG A 75 -57.97 -24.95 -132.09
C ARG A 75 -57.36 -26.34 -132.02
N GLU A 76 -56.78 -26.72 -130.88
CA GLU A 76 -56.09 -28.01 -130.74
C GLU A 76 -57.10 -29.19 -130.85
N LEU A 77 -58.28 -29.11 -130.21
CA LEU A 77 -59.31 -30.17 -130.31
C LEU A 77 -59.84 -30.35 -131.72
N SER A 78 -60.09 -29.24 -132.43
CA SER A 78 -60.50 -29.26 -133.85
C SER A 78 -59.44 -29.92 -134.75
N GLU A 79 -58.16 -29.80 -134.38
CA GLU A 79 -57.07 -30.42 -135.14
C GLU A 79 -56.96 -31.92 -134.88
N VAL A 80 -57.10 -32.37 -133.63
CA VAL A 80 -57.15 -33.82 -133.29
C VAL A 80 -58.30 -34.51 -134.03
N LYS A 81 -59.51 -33.93 -134.03
CA LYS A 81 -60.67 -34.53 -134.70
C LYS A 81 -60.51 -34.62 -136.22
N ARG A 82 -59.92 -33.59 -136.84
CA ARG A 82 -59.61 -33.60 -138.29
C ARG A 82 -58.59 -34.67 -138.67
N ARG A 83 -57.58 -34.93 -137.82
CA ARG A 83 -56.60 -36.01 -138.03
C ARG A 83 -57.26 -37.39 -138.01
N LYS A 84 -58.24 -37.62 -137.12
CA LYS A 84 -59.06 -38.85 -137.11
C LYS A 84 -59.86 -39.03 -138.40
N MET A 85 -60.60 -38.01 -138.85
CA MET A 85 -61.38 -38.10 -140.10
C MET A 85 -60.50 -38.36 -141.35
N ALA A 86 -59.23 -37.96 -141.35
CA ALA A 86 -58.30 -38.21 -142.45
C ALA A 86 -57.76 -39.66 -142.52
N ALA A 87 -57.88 -40.47 -141.46
CA ALA A 87 -57.41 -41.85 -141.44
C ALA A 87 -58.29 -42.83 -142.25
N GLY A 88 -59.48 -42.37 -142.68
CA GLY A 88 -60.52 -43.19 -143.29
C GLY A 88 -61.49 -43.72 -142.23
N GLY A 89 -62.77 -43.39 -142.38
CA GLY A 89 -63.82 -43.84 -141.47
C GLY A 89 -64.39 -45.20 -141.88
N ASN A 90 -64.53 -46.11 -140.92
CA ASN A 90 -65.05 -47.47 -141.13
C ASN A 90 -66.60 -47.55 -141.26
N GLY A 91 -67.30 -46.41 -141.15
CA GLY A 91 -68.75 -46.33 -141.36
C GLY A 91 -69.62 -46.91 -140.24
N SER A 92 -69.03 -47.39 -139.15
CA SER A 92 -69.80 -47.89 -138.01
C SER A 92 -70.50 -46.77 -137.25
N GLU A 93 -71.68 -47.07 -136.71
CA GLU A 93 -72.51 -46.15 -135.92
C GLU A 93 -72.40 -46.37 -134.41
N TRP A 94 -71.59 -47.34 -133.96
CA TRP A 94 -71.47 -47.70 -132.55
C TRP A 94 -70.17 -47.21 -131.93
N VAL A 95 -70.23 -46.79 -130.67
CA VAL A 95 -69.07 -46.45 -129.85
C VAL A 95 -69.13 -47.25 -128.54
N THR A 96 -68.06 -47.97 -128.20
CA THR A 96 -67.83 -48.39 -126.81
C THR A 96 -67.34 -47.19 -126.02
N HIS A 97 -67.98 -46.95 -124.89
CA HIS A 97 -67.48 -46.07 -123.85
C HIS A 97 -66.97 -46.91 -122.69
N TRP A 98 -65.72 -46.67 -122.29
CA TRP A 98 -65.15 -47.27 -121.10
C TRP A 98 -65.71 -46.57 -119.87
N VAL A 99 -66.67 -47.21 -119.21
CA VAL A 99 -67.43 -46.61 -118.09
C VAL A 99 -66.99 -47.16 -116.73
N ARG A 100 -67.54 -46.58 -115.66
CA ARG A 100 -67.20 -46.98 -114.29
C ARG A 100 -67.50 -48.45 -114.05
N GLY A 101 -66.71 -49.05 -113.15
CA GLY A 101 -66.74 -50.50 -112.88
C GLY A 101 -65.77 -51.32 -113.73
N GLY A 102 -65.30 -50.80 -114.87
CA GLY A 102 -64.35 -51.51 -115.76
C GLY A 102 -65.03 -52.31 -116.87
N TYR A 103 -66.26 -51.92 -117.23
CA TYR A 103 -67.07 -52.57 -118.26
C TYR A 103 -67.27 -51.62 -119.45
N HIS A 104 -67.65 -52.20 -120.59
CA HIS A 104 -67.83 -51.48 -121.84
C HIS A 104 -69.32 -51.22 -122.03
N TYR A 105 -69.68 -49.96 -122.24
CA TYR A 105 -71.06 -49.55 -122.54
C TYR A 105 -71.13 -49.19 -124.03
N TYR A 106 -71.94 -49.93 -124.78
CA TYR A 106 -72.05 -49.79 -126.23
C TYR A 106 -73.22 -48.85 -126.53
N HIS A 107 -72.93 -47.71 -127.15
CA HIS A 107 -73.91 -46.67 -127.46
C HIS A 107 -74.00 -46.45 -128.97
N ASN A 108 -75.22 -46.40 -129.51
CA ASN A 108 -75.44 -46.17 -130.93
C ASN A 108 -75.60 -44.67 -131.21
N LEU A 109 -74.74 -44.10 -132.05
CA LEU A 109 -74.71 -42.67 -132.37
C LEU A 109 -75.97 -42.16 -133.12
N ARG A 110 -76.72 -43.05 -133.78
CA ARG A 110 -77.91 -42.69 -134.57
C ARG A 110 -79.22 -42.83 -133.80
N THR A 111 -79.42 -43.94 -133.07
CA THR A 111 -80.63 -44.11 -132.22
C THR A 111 -80.50 -43.42 -130.87
N LYS A 112 -79.27 -43.20 -130.40
CA LYS A 112 -78.94 -42.68 -129.05
C LYS A 112 -79.38 -43.59 -127.91
N GLU A 113 -79.63 -44.87 -128.19
CA GLU A 113 -79.88 -45.92 -127.21
C GLU A 113 -78.57 -46.74 -126.99
N GLY A 114 -78.42 -47.36 -125.82
CA GLY A 114 -77.21 -48.11 -125.47
C GLY A 114 -77.43 -49.29 -124.52
N GLY A 115 -76.43 -50.16 -124.40
CA GLY A 115 -76.49 -51.39 -123.63
C GLY A 115 -75.12 -51.97 -123.25
N TRP A 116 -75.14 -53.04 -122.45
CA TRP A 116 -73.96 -53.64 -121.83
C TRP A 116 -73.38 -54.85 -122.60
N ASP A 117 -74.19 -55.46 -123.48
CA ASP A 117 -73.79 -56.60 -124.30
C ASP A 117 -73.31 -56.15 -125.69
N GLU A 118 -72.37 -56.90 -126.27
CA GLU A 118 -71.72 -56.56 -127.54
C GLU A 118 -72.64 -56.87 -128.76
N PRO A 119 -72.93 -55.89 -129.64
CA PRO A 119 -73.81 -56.09 -130.80
C PRO A 119 -73.25 -57.05 -131.87
N THR A 120 -74.13 -57.73 -132.61
CA THR A 120 -73.78 -58.88 -133.48
C THR A 120 -72.96 -58.58 -134.75
N GLU A 121 -72.75 -57.32 -135.11
CA GLU A 121 -71.75 -56.89 -136.11
C GLU A 121 -71.00 -55.64 -135.61
N PHE A 122 -70.58 -55.64 -134.35
CA PHE A 122 -69.93 -54.48 -133.75
C PHE A 122 -68.54 -54.19 -134.38
N VAL A 123 -68.37 -52.93 -134.78
CA VAL A 123 -67.11 -52.30 -135.16
C VAL A 123 -67.08 -50.94 -134.46
N GLN A 124 -65.96 -50.54 -133.86
CA GLN A 124 -65.85 -49.26 -133.17
C GLN A 124 -65.89 -48.08 -134.16
N ASN A 125 -66.63 -47.00 -133.90
CA ASN A 125 -66.52 -45.77 -134.70
C ASN A 125 -65.20 -45.03 -134.38
N ASP A 126 -64.42 -44.74 -135.42
CA ASP A 126 -63.08 -44.16 -135.29
C ASP A 126 -63.03 -42.63 -135.42
N THR A 127 -64.11 -41.97 -135.86
CA THR A 127 -64.10 -40.53 -136.21
C THR A 127 -64.40 -39.62 -135.03
N GLN A 128 -65.03 -40.13 -133.96
CA GLN A 128 -65.34 -39.35 -132.77
C GLN A 128 -64.16 -39.26 -131.78
N LEU A 129 -64.05 -38.13 -131.07
CA LEU A 129 -63.08 -37.93 -129.99
C LEU A 129 -63.50 -38.70 -128.74
N SER A 130 -62.56 -39.41 -128.13
CA SER A 130 -62.72 -39.99 -126.81
C SER A 130 -62.46 -38.97 -125.70
N ARG A 131 -62.86 -39.30 -124.47
CA ARG A 131 -62.67 -38.46 -123.29
C ARG A 131 -61.18 -38.18 -123.02
N GLU A 132 -60.34 -39.19 -123.21
CA GLU A 132 -58.91 -39.19 -122.93
C GLU A 132 -58.17 -38.22 -123.87
N GLU A 133 -58.55 -38.20 -125.15
CA GLU A 133 -58.04 -37.27 -126.16
C GLU A 133 -58.40 -35.83 -125.80
N ILE A 134 -59.64 -35.59 -125.37
CA ILE A 134 -60.12 -34.26 -124.96
C ILE A 134 -59.37 -33.77 -123.71
N GLN A 135 -59.25 -34.62 -122.69
CA GLN A 135 -58.59 -34.29 -121.41
C GLN A 135 -57.09 -34.01 -121.58
N SER A 136 -56.39 -34.82 -122.38
CA SER A 136 -54.95 -34.66 -122.64
C SER A 136 -54.64 -33.30 -123.29
N THR A 137 -55.48 -32.91 -124.25
CA THR A 137 -55.33 -31.66 -125.01
C THR A 137 -55.44 -30.42 -124.11
N ILE A 138 -56.42 -30.41 -123.19
CA ILE A 138 -56.58 -29.32 -122.20
C ILE A 138 -55.33 -29.21 -121.30
N SER A 139 -54.90 -30.32 -120.70
CA SER A 139 -53.81 -30.32 -119.71
C SER A 139 -52.47 -29.82 -120.25
N GLY A 140 -52.15 -30.10 -121.53
CA GLY A 140 -50.93 -29.63 -122.17
C GLY A 140 -50.87 -28.12 -122.35
N VAL A 141 -51.97 -27.51 -122.80
CA VAL A 141 -52.07 -26.06 -123.05
C VAL A 141 -51.93 -25.26 -121.75
N THR A 142 -52.63 -25.66 -120.68
CA THR A 142 -52.61 -24.95 -119.39
C THR A 142 -51.22 -24.97 -118.73
N ALA A 143 -50.46 -26.06 -118.89
CA ALA A 143 -49.13 -26.21 -118.30
C ALA A 143 -48.08 -25.27 -118.92
N ALA A 144 -48.15 -25.00 -120.23
CA ALA A 144 -47.23 -24.12 -120.93
C ALA A 144 -47.34 -22.67 -120.44
N TYR A 145 -48.58 -22.16 -120.34
CA TYR A 145 -48.88 -20.80 -119.87
C TYR A 145 -48.31 -20.50 -118.47
N ASN A 146 -48.51 -21.42 -117.53
CA ASN A 146 -48.02 -21.27 -116.15
C ASN A 146 -46.48 -21.20 -116.06
N ARG A 147 -45.75 -21.89 -116.96
CA ARG A 147 -44.29 -21.88 -116.96
C ARG A 147 -43.73 -20.51 -117.36
N GLU A 148 -44.35 -19.81 -118.31
CA GLU A 148 -43.85 -18.51 -118.81
C GLU A 148 -43.91 -17.42 -117.72
N GLN A 149 -45.01 -17.37 -116.97
CA GLN A 149 -45.21 -16.43 -115.85
C GLN A 149 -44.13 -16.57 -114.75
N LEU A 150 -43.67 -17.80 -114.50
CA LEU A 150 -42.61 -18.08 -113.51
C LEU A 150 -41.24 -17.48 -113.87
N TRP A 151 -40.90 -17.35 -115.15
CA TRP A 151 -39.62 -16.75 -115.56
C TRP A 151 -39.63 -15.24 -115.44
N LEU A 152 -40.70 -14.59 -115.93
CA LEU A 152 -40.88 -13.13 -115.86
C LEU A 152 -40.85 -12.61 -114.41
N ALA A 153 -41.42 -13.36 -113.46
CA ALA A 153 -41.44 -12.97 -112.05
C ALA A 153 -40.05 -12.90 -111.37
N ASN A 154 -39.04 -13.62 -111.89
CA ASN A 154 -37.79 -13.90 -111.16
C ASN A 154 -36.53 -13.16 -111.68
N GLU A 155 -36.67 -12.28 -112.67
CA GLU A 155 -35.53 -11.59 -113.32
C GLU A 155 -34.60 -10.84 -112.33
N SER A 156 -35.19 -10.17 -111.33
CA SER A 156 -34.45 -9.36 -110.35
C SER A 156 -33.52 -10.14 -109.41
N LEU A 157 -33.74 -11.44 -109.25
CA LEU A 157 -32.88 -12.32 -108.43
C LEU A 157 -31.61 -12.70 -109.19
N ILE A 158 -31.70 -12.91 -110.51
CA ILE A 158 -30.59 -13.29 -111.37
C ILE A 158 -29.55 -12.15 -111.45
N THR A 159 -30.01 -10.90 -111.56
CA THR A 159 -29.13 -9.71 -111.56
C THR A 159 -28.37 -9.54 -110.23
N LYS A 160 -29.03 -9.81 -109.09
CA LYS A 160 -28.37 -9.79 -107.76
C LYS A 160 -27.26 -10.83 -107.67
N LEU A 161 -27.48 -12.06 -108.15
CA LEU A 161 -26.48 -13.13 -108.14
C LEU A 161 -25.21 -12.73 -108.92
N GLN A 162 -25.37 -12.15 -110.11
CA GLN A 162 -24.24 -11.69 -110.93
C GLN A 162 -23.40 -10.62 -110.22
N ALA A 163 -24.04 -9.68 -109.52
CA ALA A 163 -23.34 -8.66 -108.73
C ALA A 163 -22.54 -9.30 -107.58
N CYS A 164 -23.10 -10.30 -106.90
CA CYS A 164 -22.39 -11.05 -105.85
C CYS A 164 -21.13 -11.75 -106.38
N CYS A 165 -21.21 -12.40 -107.56
CA CYS A 165 -20.06 -13.06 -108.17
C CYS A 165 -18.93 -12.07 -108.53
N ARG A 166 -19.25 -10.92 -109.13
CA ARG A 166 -18.25 -9.87 -109.42
C ARG A 166 -17.60 -9.34 -108.13
N GLY A 167 -18.40 -9.11 -107.09
CA GLY A 167 -17.91 -8.69 -105.78
C GLY A 167 -17.06 -9.74 -105.05
N TYR A 168 -17.16 -11.03 -105.38
CA TYR A 168 -16.34 -12.09 -104.78
C TYR A 168 -14.91 -12.06 -105.31
N LEU A 169 -14.72 -11.92 -106.63
CA LEU A 169 -13.40 -11.95 -107.28
C LEU A 169 -12.47 -10.82 -106.80
N VAL A 170 -12.97 -9.58 -106.68
CA VAL A 170 -12.19 -8.44 -106.16
C VAL A 170 -11.76 -8.67 -104.70
N ARG A 171 -12.65 -9.27 -103.88
CA ARG A 171 -12.32 -9.63 -102.49
C ARG A 171 -11.26 -10.73 -102.42
N GLN A 172 -11.22 -11.66 -103.37
CA GLN A 172 -10.19 -12.70 -103.45
C GLN A 172 -8.78 -12.13 -103.73
N GLU A 173 -8.65 -11.17 -104.65
CA GLU A 173 -7.38 -10.51 -104.95
C GLU A 173 -6.88 -9.68 -103.75
N PHE A 174 -7.75 -8.85 -103.17
CA PHE A 174 -7.43 -8.08 -101.96
C PHE A 174 -6.98 -8.99 -100.80
N ASN A 175 -7.72 -10.07 -100.54
CA ASN A 175 -7.35 -11.05 -99.52
C ASN A 175 -6.00 -11.71 -99.82
N SER A 176 -5.65 -11.95 -101.09
CA SER A 176 -4.36 -12.51 -101.47
C SER A 176 -3.20 -11.56 -101.16
N ARG A 177 -3.33 -10.27 -101.48
CA ARG A 177 -2.32 -9.25 -101.14
C ARG A 177 -2.22 -9.01 -99.63
N MET A 178 -3.36 -8.97 -98.94
CA MET A 178 -3.42 -8.88 -97.48
C MET A 178 -2.76 -10.10 -96.81
N ASN A 179 -2.97 -11.31 -97.33
CA ASN A 179 -2.34 -12.52 -96.82
C ASN A 179 -0.83 -12.54 -97.06
N PHE A 180 -0.32 -12.01 -98.18
CA PHE A 180 1.12 -11.82 -98.37
C PHE A 180 1.71 -10.89 -97.31
N LEU A 181 1.10 -9.73 -97.06
CA LEU A 181 1.57 -8.79 -96.03
C LEU A 181 1.49 -9.42 -94.63
N LYS A 182 0.38 -10.09 -94.28
CA LYS A 182 0.24 -10.84 -93.01
C LYS A 182 1.32 -11.90 -92.83
N LYS A 183 1.70 -12.64 -93.88
CA LYS A 183 2.81 -13.60 -93.84
C LYS A 183 4.18 -12.97 -93.55
N GLN A 184 4.37 -11.69 -93.90
CA GLN A 184 5.62 -10.96 -93.62
C GLN A 184 5.63 -10.24 -92.26
N VAL A 185 4.48 -10.09 -91.58
CA VAL A 185 4.40 -9.48 -90.24
C VAL A 185 5.37 -10.11 -89.24
N PRO A 186 5.52 -11.46 -89.12
CA PRO A 186 6.47 -12.05 -88.19
C PRO A 186 7.93 -11.64 -88.44
N ALA A 187 8.36 -11.54 -89.71
CA ALA A 187 9.71 -11.10 -90.06
C ALA A 187 9.93 -9.62 -89.73
N ILE A 188 8.96 -8.75 -90.06
CA ILE A 188 8.99 -7.32 -89.72
C ILE A 188 9.00 -7.13 -88.20
N THR A 189 8.16 -7.84 -87.46
CA THR A 189 8.11 -7.81 -85.99
C THR A 189 9.38 -8.39 -85.37
N CYS A 190 10.01 -9.39 -85.97
CA CYS A 190 11.32 -9.91 -85.55
C CYS A 190 12.39 -8.81 -85.67
N ILE A 191 12.54 -8.20 -86.85
CA ILE A 191 13.52 -7.13 -87.08
C ILE A 191 13.25 -5.92 -86.18
N GLN A 192 11.99 -5.50 -86.06
CA GLN A 192 11.60 -4.40 -85.17
C GLN A 192 11.85 -4.71 -83.70
N SER A 193 11.60 -5.95 -83.24
CA SER A 193 11.84 -6.34 -81.85
C SER A 193 13.34 -6.46 -81.54
N GLN A 194 14.14 -6.98 -82.48
CA GLN A 194 15.60 -6.98 -82.39
C GLN A 194 16.18 -5.57 -82.35
N TRP A 195 15.71 -4.64 -83.21
CA TRP A 195 16.16 -3.25 -83.20
C TRP A 195 15.72 -2.49 -81.95
N ARG A 196 14.46 -2.63 -81.51
CA ARG A 196 13.97 -2.07 -80.23
C ARG A 196 14.78 -2.62 -79.06
N GLY A 197 15.05 -3.94 -79.07
CA GLY A 197 15.89 -4.62 -78.09
C GLY A 197 17.33 -4.10 -78.08
N TYR A 198 17.96 -3.94 -79.25
CA TYR A 198 19.31 -3.37 -79.37
C TYR A 198 19.36 -1.91 -78.88
N LYS A 199 18.43 -1.06 -79.32
CA LYS A 199 18.34 0.34 -78.87
C LYS A 199 18.18 0.42 -77.34
N GLN A 200 17.31 -0.40 -76.76
CA GLN A 200 17.09 -0.45 -75.31
C GLN A 200 18.30 -1.00 -74.56
N ARG A 201 18.93 -2.08 -75.04
CA ARG A 201 20.16 -2.65 -74.46
C ARG A 201 21.31 -1.65 -74.50
N LYS A 202 21.48 -0.92 -75.62
CA LYS A 202 22.50 0.14 -75.74
C LYS A 202 22.24 1.29 -74.77
N ALA A 203 20.99 1.79 -74.70
CA ALA A 203 20.62 2.83 -73.74
C ALA A 203 20.80 2.37 -72.27
N TYR A 204 20.43 1.13 -71.97
CA TYR A 204 20.69 0.51 -70.66
C TYR A 204 22.18 0.41 -70.37
N GLN A 205 23.00 -0.05 -71.32
CA GLN A 205 24.44 -0.18 -71.16
C GLN A 205 25.11 1.18 -70.92
N THR A 206 24.81 2.19 -71.74
CA THR A 206 25.29 3.56 -71.53
C THR A 206 24.89 4.12 -70.15
N ARG A 207 23.66 3.86 -69.69
CA ARG A 207 23.21 4.25 -68.35
C ARG A 207 23.93 3.47 -67.24
N LEU A 208 24.16 2.17 -67.44
CA LEU A 208 24.86 1.31 -66.50
C LEU A 208 26.33 1.74 -66.37
N ASP A 209 26.99 2.06 -67.47
CA ASP A 209 28.39 2.50 -67.48
C ASP A 209 28.54 3.92 -66.89
N TYR A 210 27.58 4.82 -67.14
CA TYR A 210 27.49 6.10 -66.42
C TYR A 210 27.35 5.89 -64.90
N LEU A 211 26.45 5.00 -64.46
CA LEU A 211 26.26 4.69 -63.03
C LEU A 211 27.49 3.98 -62.42
N ARG A 212 28.22 3.16 -63.20
CA ARG A 212 29.47 2.52 -62.78
C ARG A 212 30.61 3.52 -62.65
N ALA A 213 30.77 4.44 -63.60
CA ALA A 213 31.75 5.53 -63.50
C ALA A 213 31.49 6.41 -62.26
N GLN A 214 30.21 6.64 -61.94
CA GLN A 214 29.78 7.41 -60.77
C GLN A 214 29.82 6.63 -59.44
N LYS A 215 30.21 5.35 -59.44
CA LYS A 215 30.23 4.46 -58.26
C LYS A 215 31.00 5.08 -57.09
N GLU A 216 32.16 5.68 -57.32
CA GLU A 216 32.94 6.29 -56.23
C GLU A 216 32.23 7.49 -55.60
N GLN A 217 31.56 8.33 -56.40
CA GLN A 217 30.82 9.48 -55.90
C GLN A 217 29.59 9.03 -55.11
N VAL A 218 28.88 8.00 -55.60
CA VAL A 218 27.77 7.37 -54.86
C VAL A 218 28.27 6.74 -53.56
N VAL A 219 29.41 6.06 -53.55
CA VAL A 219 30.01 5.49 -52.32
C VAL A 219 30.43 6.58 -51.34
N LYS A 220 30.97 7.72 -51.81
CA LYS A 220 31.29 8.90 -50.98
C LYS A 220 30.01 9.52 -50.37
N ILE A 221 28.92 9.62 -51.13
CA ILE A 221 27.63 10.10 -50.60
C ILE A 221 27.07 9.08 -49.59
N GLN A 222 27.06 7.78 -49.92
CA GLN A 222 26.57 6.73 -49.02
C GLN A 222 27.38 6.64 -47.73
N SER A 223 28.71 6.78 -47.78
CA SER A 223 29.55 6.79 -46.58
C SER A 223 29.32 8.05 -45.75
N MET A 224 29.15 9.22 -46.38
CA MET A 224 28.75 10.45 -45.70
C MET A 224 27.37 10.33 -45.04
N THR A 225 26.37 9.73 -45.70
CA THR A 225 25.03 9.50 -45.13
C THR A 225 25.07 8.47 -44.01
N ARG A 226 25.81 7.36 -44.15
CA ARG A 226 26.01 6.37 -43.07
C ARG A 226 26.72 7.00 -41.87
N MET A 227 27.76 7.80 -42.10
CA MET A 227 28.45 8.56 -41.06
C MET A 227 27.52 9.57 -40.39
N TYR A 228 26.70 10.30 -41.16
CA TYR A 228 25.71 11.24 -40.63
C TYR A 228 24.67 10.52 -39.76
N GLN A 229 24.11 9.40 -40.21
CA GLN A 229 23.17 8.58 -39.44
C GLN A 229 23.80 8.04 -38.15
N ALA A 230 25.06 7.55 -38.21
CA ALA A 230 25.79 7.08 -37.03
C ALA A 230 26.09 8.23 -36.06
N ARG A 231 26.56 9.39 -36.54
CA ARG A 231 26.81 10.60 -35.74
C ARG A 231 25.52 11.14 -35.13
N ARG A 232 24.40 11.09 -35.86
CA ARG A 232 23.07 11.46 -35.34
C ARG A 232 22.65 10.52 -34.22
N ARG A 233 22.63 9.20 -34.44
CA ARG A 233 22.33 8.20 -33.39
C ARG A 233 23.22 8.37 -32.14
N TYR A 234 24.51 8.64 -32.33
CA TYR A 234 25.44 8.91 -31.22
C TYR A 234 25.10 10.21 -30.47
N ARG A 235 24.82 11.30 -31.19
CA ARG A 235 24.40 12.58 -30.58
C ARG A 235 23.05 12.47 -29.88
N ASP A 236 22.09 11.79 -30.48
CA ASP A 236 20.76 11.54 -29.90
C ASP A 236 20.89 10.73 -28.60
N ARG A 237 21.76 9.70 -28.57
CA ARG A 237 22.08 8.92 -27.36
C ARG A 237 22.84 9.74 -26.31
N LEU A 238 23.79 10.59 -26.72
CA LEU A 238 24.50 11.50 -25.82
C LEU A 238 23.56 12.54 -25.22
N GLN A 239 22.62 13.06 -26.00
CA GLN A 239 21.59 13.99 -25.54
C GLN A 239 20.58 13.31 -24.61
N TYR A 240 20.18 12.07 -24.92
CA TYR A 240 19.39 11.24 -24.01
C TYR A 240 20.08 11.10 -22.65
N PHE A 241 21.36 10.72 -22.62
CA PHE A 241 22.10 10.63 -21.35
C PHE A 241 22.20 11.99 -20.65
N LYS A 242 22.51 13.09 -21.36
CA LYS A 242 22.55 14.43 -20.79
C LYS A 242 21.23 14.87 -20.16
N ASN A 243 20.11 14.63 -20.83
CA ASN A 243 18.78 14.98 -20.32
C ASN A 243 18.45 14.21 -19.03
N HIS A 244 18.86 12.94 -18.93
CA HIS A 244 18.61 12.08 -17.77
C HIS A 244 19.74 12.08 -16.72
N ILE A 245 20.74 12.98 -16.80
CA ILE A 245 21.79 13.11 -15.76
C ILE A 245 21.14 13.29 -14.38
N ASN A 246 20.12 14.15 -14.29
CA ASN A 246 19.42 14.41 -13.03
C ASN A 246 18.72 13.16 -12.47
N ASP A 247 18.16 12.31 -13.33
CA ASP A 247 17.48 11.08 -12.89
C ASP A 247 18.48 9.98 -12.53
N VAL A 248 19.61 9.88 -13.24
CA VAL A 248 20.75 9.04 -12.83
C VAL A 248 21.31 9.50 -11.48
N ILE A 249 21.44 10.81 -11.24
CA ILE A 249 21.86 11.36 -9.94
C ILE A 249 20.84 11.01 -8.86
N LYS A 250 19.52 11.11 -9.10
CA LYS A 250 18.48 10.66 -8.15
C LYS A 250 18.59 9.17 -7.84
N ILE A 251 18.76 8.31 -8.85
CA ILE A 251 18.91 6.86 -8.67
C ILE A 251 20.21 6.54 -7.91
N GLN A 252 21.33 7.18 -8.25
CA GLN A 252 22.59 7.03 -7.52
C GLN A 252 22.49 7.53 -6.08
N ALA A 253 21.82 8.65 -5.84
CA ALA A 253 21.57 9.17 -4.50
C ALA A 253 20.68 8.22 -3.69
N PHE A 254 19.63 7.66 -4.30
CA PHE A 254 18.78 6.65 -3.67
C PHE A 254 19.56 5.38 -3.33
N ILE A 255 20.36 4.84 -4.25
CA ILE A 255 21.19 3.66 -4.00
C ILE A 255 22.25 3.93 -2.91
N ARG A 256 22.91 5.09 -2.94
CA ARG A 256 23.87 5.51 -1.89
C ARG A 256 23.18 5.66 -0.53
N ALA A 257 22.00 6.28 -0.48
CA ALA A 257 21.22 6.44 0.74
C ALA A 257 20.70 5.09 1.27
N ASN A 258 20.26 4.18 0.39
CA ASN A 258 19.83 2.84 0.79
C ASN A 258 21.01 2.03 1.35
N LYS A 259 22.17 2.07 0.69
CA LYS A 259 23.40 1.45 1.19
C LYS A 259 23.84 2.04 2.53
N ALA A 260 23.78 3.35 2.70
CA ALA A 260 24.10 4.01 3.97
C ALA A 260 23.12 3.62 5.10
N ARG A 261 21.83 3.44 4.79
CA ARG A 261 20.82 2.91 5.72
C ARG A 261 21.06 1.45 6.08
N GLU A 262 21.48 0.63 5.12
CA GLU A 262 21.84 -0.77 5.33
C GLU A 262 23.11 -0.91 6.18
N ASP A 263 24.15 -0.12 5.87
CA ASP A 263 25.34 0.04 6.70
C ASP A 263 24.96 0.45 8.14
N TYR A 264 24.10 1.45 8.32
CA TYR A 264 23.64 1.92 9.64
C TYR A 264 22.79 0.89 10.38
N LYS A 265 21.88 0.19 9.68
CA LYS A 265 21.09 -0.91 10.27
C LYS A 265 21.99 -2.05 10.72
N THR A 266 23.05 -2.34 9.95
CA THR A 266 24.07 -3.35 10.31
C THR A 266 24.85 -2.92 11.54
N LEU A 267 25.19 -1.64 11.70
CA LEU A 267 25.87 -1.13 12.90
C LEU A 267 25.03 -1.36 14.18
N ILE A 268 23.71 -1.06 14.13
CA ILE A 268 22.84 -1.11 15.32
C ILE A 268 22.35 -2.52 15.65
N ASN A 269 22.07 -3.35 14.66
CA ASN A 269 21.32 -4.61 14.87
C ASN A 269 22.19 -5.88 14.74
N ALA A 270 23.45 -5.77 14.30
CA ALA A 270 24.35 -6.91 14.27
C ALA A 270 25.11 -7.03 15.59
N GLU A 271 25.10 -8.22 16.20
CA GLU A 271 25.90 -8.52 17.40
C GLU A 271 27.41 -8.36 17.15
N ASN A 272 27.84 -8.55 15.90
CA ASN A 272 29.23 -8.40 15.45
C ASN A 272 29.27 -7.54 14.16
N PRO A 273 29.25 -6.20 14.26
CA PRO A 273 29.24 -5.34 13.09
C PRO A 273 30.60 -5.37 12.37
N PRO A 274 30.64 -5.47 11.03
CA PRO A 274 31.90 -5.54 10.29
C PRO A 274 32.75 -4.28 10.46
N MET A 275 34.07 -4.47 10.56
CA MET A 275 35.08 -3.40 10.67
C MET A 275 34.89 -2.26 9.65
N ALA A 276 34.55 -2.62 8.40
CA ALA A 276 34.30 -1.68 7.31
C ALA A 276 33.02 -0.84 7.47
N VAL A 277 32.05 -1.29 8.26
CA VAL A 277 30.84 -0.54 8.65
C VAL A 277 31.18 0.42 9.79
N VAL A 278 31.78 -0.09 10.87
CA VAL A 278 32.19 0.72 12.04
C VAL A 278 33.07 1.91 11.59
N ARG A 279 34.08 1.66 10.75
CA ARG A 279 34.96 2.72 10.19
C ARG A 279 34.22 3.83 9.44
N LYS A 280 33.09 3.55 8.77
CA LYS A 280 32.29 4.60 8.10
C LYS A 280 31.66 5.55 9.12
N PHE A 281 31.27 5.05 10.29
CA PHE A 281 30.56 5.81 11.31
C PHE A 281 31.44 6.32 12.46
N VAL A 282 32.68 5.84 12.59
CA VAL A 282 33.69 6.33 13.56
C VAL A 282 33.84 7.86 13.57
N HIS A 283 33.64 8.54 12.44
CA HIS A 283 33.69 10.01 12.38
C HIS A 283 32.55 10.72 13.14
N LEU A 284 31.46 10.01 13.49
CA LEU A 284 30.38 10.54 14.34
C LEU A 284 30.78 10.59 15.83
N LEU A 285 31.86 9.91 16.22
CA LEU A 285 32.44 10.01 17.56
C LEU A 285 33.32 11.27 17.73
N ASP A 286 33.64 11.98 16.65
CA ASP A 286 34.25 13.32 16.74
C ASP A 286 33.17 14.33 17.11
N GLN A 287 33.21 14.86 18.34
CA GLN A 287 32.40 16.03 18.70
C GLN A 287 32.64 17.17 17.71
N SER A 288 31.57 17.61 17.06
CA SER A 288 31.55 18.81 16.23
C SER A 288 31.57 20.08 17.11
N ASP A 289 31.87 21.24 16.51
CA ASP A 289 31.77 22.51 17.23
C ASP A 289 30.31 22.86 17.60
N GLN A 290 29.33 22.26 16.89
CA GLN A 290 27.90 22.38 17.17
C GLN A 290 27.52 21.56 18.41
N ASP A 291 27.97 20.30 18.50
CA ASP A 291 27.69 19.41 19.64
C ASP A 291 28.19 20.04 20.95
N PHE A 292 29.34 20.71 20.89
CA PHE A 292 29.90 21.46 22.02
C PHE A 292 29.01 22.64 22.46
N GLN A 293 28.47 23.38 21.50
CA GLN A 293 27.56 24.51 21.77
C GLN A 293 26.22 24.00 22.35
N GLU A 294 25.70 22.90 21.81
CA GLU A 294 24.49 22.23 22.31
C GLU A 294 24.69 21.69 23.73
N GLU A 295 25.83 21.06 24.04
CA GLU A 295 26.16 20.61 25.41
C GLU A 295 26.25 21.79 26.40
N LEU A 296 26.83 22.92 25.98
CA LEU A 296 26.89 24.14 26.78
C LEU A 296 25.51 24.79 27.00
N GLU A 297 24.61 24.72 26.02
CA GLU A 297 23.22 25.18 26.15
C GLU A 297 22.38 24.25 27.04
N LEU A 298 22.51 22.93 26.86
CA LEU A 298 21.92 21.92 27.75
C LEU A 298 22.38 22.10 29.20
N MET A 299 23.65 22.43 29.43
CA MET A 299 24.16 22.71 30.79
C MET A 299 23.46 23.92 31.43
N LYS A 300 23.26 25.01 30.68
CA LYS A 300 22.54 26.21 31.18
C LYS A 300 21.06 25.92 31.43
N LEU A 301 20.41 25.20 30.52
CA LEU A 301 19.01 24.79 30.65
C LEU A 301 18.81 23.88 31.87
N ARG A 302 19.75 22.99 32.18
CA ARG A 302 19.73 22.17 33.41
C ARG A 302 19.84 23.03 34.68
N GLU A 303 20.73 24.02 34.69
CA GLU A 303 20.87 25.00 35.80
C GLU A 303 19.55 25.76 36.04
N GLU A 304 18.93 26.24 34.96
CA GLU A 304 17.62 26.93 35.02
C GLU A 304 16.50 25.99 35.48
N VAL A 305 16.45 24.73 35.02
CA VAL A 305 15.44 23.76 35.46
C VAL A 305 15.60 23.40 36.94
N VAL A 306 16.82 23.14 37.43
CA VAL A 306 17.03 22.77 38.84
C VAL A 306 16.70 23.94 39.78
N THR A 307 17.08 25.16 39.42
CA THR A 307 16.74 26.37 40.19
C THR A 307 15.23 26.66 40.18
N LEU A 308 14.55 26.47 39.05
CA LEU A 308 13.08 26.58 38.96
C LEU A 308 12.35 25.50 39.78
N ILE A 309 12.79 24.25 39.76
CA ILE A 309 12.21 23.16 40.57
C ILE A 309 12.26 23.52 42.06
N ARG A 310 13.39 24.05 42.54
CA ARG A 310 13.54 24.47 43.95
C ARG A 310 12.72 25.69 44.30
N SER A 311 12.68 26.68 43.41
CA SER A 311 11.84 27.86 43.58
C SER A 311 10.37 27.45 43.72
N ASN A 312 9.89 26.53 42.89
CA ASN A 312 8.55 25.95 42.98
C ASN A 312 8.34 25.20 44.29
N GLN A 313 9.24 24.28 44.69
CA GLN A 313 9.14 23.58 45.99
C GLN A 313 9.15 24.53 47.19
N GLN A 314 9.92 25.62 47.13
CA GLN A 314 9.91 26.63 48.18
C GLN A 314 8.59 27.40 48.22
N LEU A 315 8.04 27.76 47.06
CA LEU A 315 6.71 28.38 46.96
C LEU A 315 5.61 27.43 47.42
N GLU A 316 5.65 26.14 47.08
CA GLU A 316 4.75 25.09 47.59
C GLU A 316 4.83 24.97 49.11
N ASN A 317 6.03 24.99 49.70
CA ASN A 317 6.19 24.96 51.16
C ASN A 317 5.67 26.25 51.84
N ASP A 318 5.96 27.43 51.27
CA ASP A 318 5.43 28.69 51.78
C ASP A 318 3.89 28.78 51.61
N LEU A 319 3.31 28.19 50.56
CA LEU A 319 1.87 28.04 50.35
C LEU A 319 1.24 27.07 51.36
N ASN A 320 1.83 25.88 51.57
CA ASN A 320 1.38 24.93 52.60
C ASN A 320 1.40 25.57 54.00
N LEU A 321 2.42 26.38 54.32
CA LEU A 321 2.47 27.16 55.56
C LEU A 321 1.38 28.24 55.61
N MET A 322 1.05 28.87 54.48
CA MET A 322 -0.08 29.78 54.38
C MET A 322 -1.42 29.06 54.60
N ASP A 323 -1.63 27.86 54.05
CA ASP A 323 -2.84 27.07 54.25
C ASP A 323 -2.97 26.55 55.68
N ILE A 324 -1.88 26.10 56.31
CA ILE A 324 -1.87 25.76 57.74
C ILE A 324 -2.24 26.99 58.58
N LYS A 325 -1.69 28.16 58.26
CA LYS A 325 -2.05 29.42 58.93
C LYS A 325 -3.51 29.82 58.70
N ILE A 326 -4.04 29.69 57.49
CA ILE A 326 -5.46 29.93 57.19
C ILE A 326 -6.34 28.95 58.00
N GLY A 327 -5.98 27.66 58.04
CA GLY A 327 -6.67 26.66 58.84
C GLY A 327 -6.61 26.91 60.36
N LEU A 328 -5.50 27.48 60.86
CA LEU A 328 -5.38 27.93 62.25
C LEU A 328 -6.17 29.22 62.51
N LEU A 329 -6.25 30.14 61.55
CA LEU A 329 -7.08 31.34 61.62
C LEU A 329 -8.57 30.99 61.67
N VAL A 330 -9.03 30.08 60.80
CA VAL A 330 -10.40 29.54 60.80
C VAL A 330 -10.72 28.81 62.11
N LYS A 331 -9.71 28.23 62.77
CA LYS A 331 -9.83 27.65 64.13
C LYS A 331 -9.58 28.66 65.27
N ASN A 332 -9.52 29.97 64.97
CA ASN A 332 -9.27 31.07 65.90
C ASN A 332 -7.98 30.92 66.76
N LYS A 333 -6.96 30.21 66.26
CA LYS A 333 -5.69 29.95 66.97
C LYS A 333 -4.55 30.92 66.62
N ILE A 334 -4.69 31.74 65.57
CA ILE A 334 -3.75 32.81 65.20
C ILE A 334 -4.53 34.05 64.76
N THR A 335 -3.86 35.20 64.65
CA THR A 335 -4.51 36.44 64.21
C THR A 335 -4.53 36.59 62.69
N LEU A 336 -5.46 37.39 62.16
CA LEU A 336 -5.51 37.74 60.74
C LEU A 336 -4.19 38.40 60.27
N GLN A 337 -3.50 39.11 61.17
CA GLN A 337 -2.23 39.79 60.91
C GLN A 337 -1.08 38.80 60.67
N ASP A 338 -1.13 37.59 61.26
CA ASP A 338 -0.14 36.51 61.04
C ASP A 338 -0.28 35.82 59.67
N VAL A 339 -1.48 35.87 59.09
CA VAL A 339 -1.77 35.42 57.72
C VAL A 339 -1.42 36.51 56.71
N VAL A 340 -1.82 37.77 56.97
CA VAL A 340 -1.56 38.92 56.09
C VAL A 340 -0.06 39.27 56.02
N SER A 341 0.70 39.07 57.10
CA SER A 341 2.17 39.20 57.05
C SER A 341 2.81 38.10 56.20
N HIS A 342 2.27 36.88 56.22
CA HIS A 342 2.75 35.77 55.39
C HIS A 342 2.45 35.98 53.90
N SER A 343 1.23 36.42 53.56
CA SER A 343 0.85 36.70 52.17
C SER A 343 1.63 37.91 51.59
N LYS A 344 1.96 38.91 52.42
CA LYS A 344 2.90 39.98 52.05
C LYS A 344 4.33 39.46 51.82
N LYS A 345 4.80 38.49 52.61
CA LYS A 345 6.12 37.85 52.42
C LYS A 345 6.18 37.08 51.09
N LEU A 346 5.15 36.29 50.77
CA LEU A 346 4.98 35.59 49.50
C LEU A 346 4.94 36.54 48.28
N THR A 347 4.10 37.57 48.33
CA THR A 347 3.95 38.51 47.21
C THR A 347 5.16 39.43 47.01
N LYS A 348 5.88 39.78 48.09
CA LYS A 348 7.15 40.52 48.00
C LYS A 348 8.28 39.67 47.41
N LYS A 349 8.43 38.42 47.86
CA LYS A 349 9.35 37.44 47.26
C LYS A 349 9.15 37.30 45.75
N ASN A 350 7.93 37.09 45.28
CA ASN A 350 7.65 36.95 43.83
C ASN A 350 8.09 38.18 43.02
N LYS A 351 8.07 39.38 43.61
CA LYS A 351 8.46 40.62 42.92
C LYS A 351 9.97 40.86 42.95
N GLU A 352 10.63 40.50 44.06
CA GLU A 352 12.09 40.62 44.22
C GLU A 352 12.84 39.48 43.50
N GLN A 353 12.35 38.24 43.55
CA GLN A 353 12.96 37.10 42.82
C GLN A 353 12.88 37.25 41.30
N LEU A 354 11.82 37.84 40.73
CA LEU A 354 11.77 38.12 39.28
C LEU A 354 12.81 39.18 38.87
N SER A 355 13.07 40.19 39.70
CA SER A 355 14.14 41.17 39.44
C SER A 355 15.54 40.59 39.69
N ASP A 356 15.70 39.73 40.69
CA ASP A 356 16.99 39.15 41.06
C ASP A 356 17.42 38.05 40.08
N MET A 357 16.49 37.25 39.51
CA MET A 357 16.80 36.35 38.39
C MET A 357 17.37 37.10 37.18
N MET A 358 16.93 38.34 36.93
CA MET A 358 17.50 39.19 35.86
C MET A 358 18.84 39.84 36.24
N MET A 359 19.16 39.98 37.53
CA MET A 359 20.38 40.63 38.02
C MET A 359 21.53 39.66 38.37
N LEU A 360 21.22 38.43 38.82
CA LEU A 360 22.22 37.42 39.24
C LEU A 360 23.19 37.03 38.11
N ASN A 361 22.77 37.14 36.85
CA ASN A 361 23.65 36.91 35.70
C ASN A 361 24.83 37.90 35.58
N LYS A 362 24.82 39.01 36.36
CA LYS A 362 25.88 40.05 36.33
C LYS A 362 26.86 40.02 37.50
N GLN A 363 26.55 39.39 38.63
CA GLN A 363 27.48 39.25 39.77
C GLN A 363 28.17 37.89 39.77
N LYS A 364 28.99 37.62 38.75
CA LYS A 364 29.89 36.44 38.71
C LYS A 364 31.12 36.62 39.61
N GLY A 365 30.88 36.78 40.91
CA GLY A 365 31.84 36.46 41.97
C GLY A 365 31.82 34.96 42.25
N GLY A 366 32.23 34.13 41.27
CA GLY A 366 32.28 32.67 41.47
C GLY A 366 33.36 32.25 42.50
N LEU A 367 33.60 30.94 42.66
CA LEU A 367 34.56 30.34 43.62
C LEU A 367 36.01 30.93 43.59
N LYS A 368 36.34 31.79 42.63
CA LYS A 368 37.57 32.59 42.58
C LYS A 368 37.65 33.71 43.63
N ALA A 369 36.55 34.05 44.31
CA ALA A 369 36.51 35.06 45.38
C ALA A 369 36.67 34.49 46.81
N LEU A 370 36.73 33.15 46.95
CA LEU A 370 36.90 32.46 48.22
C LEU A 370 38.40 32.28 48.56
N SER A 371 38.72 32.17 49.85
CA SER A 371 40.08 31.83 50.30
C SER A 371 40.48 30.41 49.86
N LYS A 372 41.79 30.15 49.77
CA LYS A 372 42.36 28.89 49.28
C LYS A 372 41.79 27.67 50.03
N GLU A 373 41.75 27.72 51.35
CA GLU A 373 41.21 26.66 52.23
C GLU A 373 39.74 26.38 51.97
N LYS A 374 38.91 27.42 51.79
CA LYS A 374 37.47 27.25 51.49
C LYS A 374 37.25 26.60 50.14
N ARG A 375 38.11 26.92 49.16
CA ARG A 375 38.08 26.28 47.85
C ARG A 375 38.49 24.81 47.94
N GLU A 376 39.57 24.51 48.65
CA GLU A 376 40.05 23.13 48.86
C GLU A 376 38.98 22.27 49.57
N LYS A 377 38.30 22.80 50.60
CA LYS A 377 37.18 22.12 51.26
C LYS A 377 35.96 21.92 50.35
N LEU A 378 35.63 22.87 49.47
CA LEU A 378 34.57 22.71 48.46
C LEU A 378 34.95 21.75 47.31
N GLU A 379 36.24 21.60 46.99
CA GLU A 379 36.76 20.59 46.06
C GLU A 379 36.74 19.19 46.72
N ALA A 380 37.05 19.08 48.02
CA ALA A 380 36.88 17.82 48.75
C ALA A 380 35.40 17.36 48.85
N TYR A 381 34.44 18.28 49.04
CA TYR A 381 33.01 17.95 48.92
C TYR A 381 32.61 17.46 47.51
N GLN A 382 33.28 17.90 46.44
CA GLN A 382 33.05 17.36 45.09
C GLN A 382 33.47 15.89 44.97
N HIS A 383 34.51 15.48 45.70
CA HIS A 383 34.95 14.09 45.79
C HIS A 383 33.97 13.23 46.58
N LEU A 384 33.56 13.69 47.76
CA LEU A 384 32.59 12.97 48.60
C LEU A 384 31.25 12.77 47.87
N PHE A 385 30.66 13.81 47.29
CA PHE A 385 29.36 13.68 46.61
C PHE A 385 29.45 12.88 45.31
N TYR A 386 30.61 12.84 44.63
CA TYR A 386 30.82 11.92 43.51
C TYR A 386 30.74 10.46 43.98
N LEU A 387 31.46 10.12 45.06
CA LEU A 387 31.48 8.77 45.63
C LEU A 387 30.08 8.32 46.08
N LEU A 388 29.31 9.20 46.72
CA LEU A 388 27.93 8.90 47.13
C LEU A 388 26.98 8.71 45.94
N GLN A 389 27.19 9.39 44.81
CA GLN A 389 26.40 9.19 43.60
C GLN A 389 26.68 7.83 42.95
N THR A 390 27.95 7.44 42.83
CA THR A 390 28.37 6.25 42.07
C THR A 390 28.22 4.95 42.85
N ASN A 391 28.43 4.98 44.18
CA ASN A 391 28.32 3.83 45.07
C ASN A 391 27.02 3.91 45.90
N PRO A 392 25.92 3.28 45.46
CA PRO A 392 24.62 3.40 46.13
C PRO A 392 24.61 2.82 47.56
N THR A 393 25.54 1.94 47.89
CA THR A 393 25.64 1.24 49.19
C THR A 393 25.66 2.19 50.38
N TYR A 394 26.41 3.29 50.31
CA TYR A 394 26.52 4.25 51.41
C TYR A 394 25.17 4.91 51.72
N LEU A 395 24.51 5.43 50.68
CA LEU A 395 23.21 6.10 50.83
C LEU A 395 22.10 5.10 51.15
N ALA A 396 22.14 3.87 50.62
CA ALA A 396 21.19 2.81 50.95
C ALA A 396 21.24 2.44 52.45
N LYS A 397 22.45 2.24 52.99
CA LYS A 397 22.65 2.02 54.43
C LYS A 397 22.27 3.24 55.26
N LEU A 398 22.59 4.46 54.80
CA LEU A 398 22.22 5.70 55.49
C LEU A 398 20.69 5.83 55.63
N ILE A 399 19.93 5.60 54.54
CA ILE A 399 18.47 5.58 54.54
C ILE A 399 17.94 4.57 55.59
N PHE A 400 18.62 3.44 55.78
CA PHE A 400 18.20 2.40 56.72
C PHE A 400 18.40 2.80 58.19
N GLN A 401 19.44 3.58 58.52
CA GLN A 401 19.72 4.09 59.87
C GLN A 401 18.80 5.24 60.31
N MET A 402 18.11 5.88 59.35
CA MET A 402 17.25 7.02 59.68
C MET A 402 16.03 6.61 60.54
N PRO A 403 15.73 7.34 61.63
CA PRO A 403 14.64 7.01 62.52
C PRO A 403 13.28 7.28 61.85
N GLN A 404 12.42 6.26 61.85
CA GLN A 404 11.09 6.24 61.20
C GLN A 404 10.14 7.40 61.58
N ASN A 405 10.42 8.08 62.70
CA ASN A 405 9.63 9.19 63.23
C ASN A 405 10.13 10.58 62.79
N LYS A 406 11.35 10.72 62.24
CA LYS A 406 11.79 11.97 61.61
C LYS A 406 11.29 12.00 60.17
N SER A 407 10.69 13.12 59.76
CA SER A 407 10.00 13.28 58.48
C SER A 407 10.85 12.86 57.27
N THR A 408 10.36 11.92 56.46
CA THR A 408 11.02 11.47 55.22
C THR A 408 11.33 12.62 54.27
N LYS A 409 10.57 13.73 54.34
CA LYS A 409 10.80 14.96 53.55
C LYS A 409 12.25 15.48 53.60
N PHE A 410 12.97 15.26 54.71
CA PHE A 410 14.37 15.68 54.82
C PHE A 410 15.30 14.79 54.00
N MET A 411 15.12 13.47 54.06
CA MET A 411 15.85 12.52 53.23
C MET A 411 15.46 12.65 51.76
N ASP A 412 14.18 12.87 51.45
CA ASP A 412 13.70 13.22 50.11
C ASP A 412 14.48 14.45 49.59
N SER A 413 14.56 15.54 50.36
CA SER A 413 15.31 16.74 49.98
C SER A 413 16.79 16.45 49.73
N VAL A 414 17.49 15.81 50.67
CA VAL A 414 18.94 15.56 50.57
C VAL A 414 19.26 14.60 49.42
N ILE A 415 18.57 13.45 49.35
CA ILE A 415 18.81 12.44 48.30
C ILE A 415 18.43 13.02 46.93
N PHE A 416 17.26 13.66 46.78
CA PHE A 416 16.88 14.19 45.47
C PHE A 416 17.76 15.37 45.06
N THR A 417 18.21 16.24 45.98
CA THR A 417 19.23 17.26 45.66
C THR A 417 20.56 16.63 45.22
N LEU A 418 21.05 15.59 45.89
CA LEU A 418 22.29 14.90 45.50
C LEU A 418 22.22 14.29 44.09
N TYR A 419 21.04 13.87 43.63
CA TYR A 419 20.81 13.41 42.26
C TYR A 419 20.12 14.46 41.36
N ASN A 420 20.18 15.75 41.69
CA ASN A 420 19.55 16.87 40.95
C ASN A 420 18.10 16.59 40.47
N TYR A 421 17.29 15.91 41.29
CA TYR A 421 15.91 15.49 40.99
C TYR A 421 15.78 14.61 39.73
N ALA A 422 16.84 13.87 39.39
CA ALA A 422 16.99 13.11 38.15
C ALA A 422 16.72 14.00 36.93
N SER A 423 17.44 15.12 36.83
CA SER A 423 17.33 16.06 35.71
C SER A 423 17.82 15.46 34.38
N ASN A 424 18.76 14.52 34.46
CA ASN A 424 19.34 13.84 33.32
C ASN A 424 19.33 12.31 33.48
N GLN A 425 19.61 11.63 32.37
CA GLN A 425 19.55 10.18 32.23
C GLN A 425 20.52 9.43 33.15
N ARG A 426 21.71 10.00 33.40
CA ARG A 426 22.72 9.45 34.32
C ARG A 426 22.23 9.53 35.77
N GLU A 427 21.72 10.69 36.19
CA GLU A 427 21.16 10.87 37.54
C GLU A 427 19.94 9.98 37.77
N GLU A 428 19.08 9.81 36.75
CA GLU A 428 17.95 8.87 36.82
C GLU A 428 18.41 7.43 36.97
N TYR A 429 19.39 6.99 36.17
CA TYR A 429 20.00 5.66 36.30
C TYR A 429 20.58 5.43 37.69
N LEU A 430 21.39 6.37 38.20
CA LEU A 430 22.04 6.22 39.52
C LEU A 430 21.03 6.31 40.68
N LEU A 431 20.00 7.16 40.58
CA LEU A 431 18.93 7.23 41.58
C LEU A 431 18.06 5.96 41.60
N LEU A 432 17.76 5.38 40.42
CA LEU A 432 17.05 4.10 40.34
C LEU A 432 17.91 2.94 40.84
N ARG A 433 19.23 2.97 40.60
CA ARG A 433 20.18 2.02 41.18
C ARG A 433 20.24 2.13 42.71
N LEU A 434 20.21 3.36 43.25
CA LEU A 434 20.08 3.58 44.70
C LEU A 434 18.76 3.02 45.24
N PHE A 435 17.62 3.30 44.60
CA PHE A 435 16.33 2.74 45.02
C PHE A 435 16.30 1.21 44.94
N GLN A 436 16.93 0.61 43.92
CA GLN A 436 17.09 -0.84 43.82
C GLN A 436 17.88 -1.40 45.00
N THR A 437 19.11 -0.91 45.23
CA THR A 437 19.98 -1.37 46.31
C THR A 437 19.33 -1.17 47.68
N ALA A 438 18.72 0.00 47.92
CA ALA A 438 18.04 0.30 49.17
C ALA A 438 16.80 -0.57 49.40
N LEU A 439 16.01 -0.87 48.35
CA LEU A 439 14.82 -1.71 48.48
C LEU A 439 15.18 -3.18 48.67
N GLN A 440 16.20 -3.67 47.97
CA GLN A 440 16.76 -5.01 48.18
C GLN A 440 17.22 -5.18 49.63
N GLU A 441 17.95 -4.21 50.18
CA GLU A 441 18.40 -4.23 51.58
C GLU A 441 17.22 -4.07 52.58
N GLU A 442 16.22 -3.23 52.29
CA GLU A 442 15.01 -3.10 53.12
C GLU A 442 14.20 -4.41 53.18
N ILE A 443 14.03 -5.10 52.05
CA ILE A 443 13.34 -6.41 51.99
C ILE A 443 14.19 -7.49 52.69
N LYS A 444 15.48 -7.55 52.39
CA LYS A 444 16.40 -8.55 52.94
C LYS A 444 16.51 -8.46 54.47
N SER A 445 16.64 -7.24 55.01
CA SER A 445 17.06 -7.01 56.39
C SER A 445 15.98 -6.43 57.32
N LYS A 446 14.79 -6.07 56.82
CA LYS A 446 13.70 -5.46 57.62
C LYS A 446 12.32 -6.09 57.49
N VAL A 447 12.07 -6.92 56.47
CA VAL A 447 10.76 -7.55 56.21
C VAL A 447 10.80 -9.01 56.62
N ASP A 448 10.28 -9.35 57.79
CA ASP A 448 10.24 -10.74 58.28
C ASP A 448 9.02 -11.50 57.75
N GLN A 449 7.93 -10.77 57.47
CA GLN A 449 6.73 -11.32 56.84
C GLN A 449 6.27 -10.45 55.66
N ILE A 450 5.86 -11.09 54.56
CA ILE A 450 5.41 -10.45 53.31
C ILE A 450 4.34 -9.36 53.56
N HIS A 451 3.47 -9.58 54.55
CA HIS A 451 2.38 -8.66 54.91
C HIS A 451 2.86 -7.33 55.53
N GLU A 452 4.08 -7.25 56.07
CA GLU A 452 4.64 -6.05 56.72
C GLU A 452 4.89 -4.91 55.73
N ILE A 453 5.11 -5.21 54.45
CA ILE A 453 5.20 -4.19 53.38
C ILE A 453 3.85 -3.50 53.15
N VAL A 454 2.74 -4.18 53.46
CA VAL A 454 1.38 -3.62 53.36
C VAL A 454 1.03 -2.81 54.59
N THR A 455 1.23 -3.38 55.78
CA THR A 455 0.82 -2.77 57.06
C THR A 455 1.81 -1.72 57.59
N GLY A 456 3.09 -1.86 57.25
CA GLY A 456 4.17 -0.99 57.71
C GLY A 456 4.34 0.31 56.93
N ASN A 457 5.39 1.03 57.31
CA ASN A 457 5.84 2.27 56.68
C ASN A 457 7.23 2.11 56.02
N PRO A 458 7.40 1.20 55.03
CA PRO A 458 8.67 1.01 54.33
C PRO A 458 9.18 2.35 53.78
N THR A 459 10.43 2.68 54.12
CA THR A 459 11.02 3.99 53.90
C THR A 459 11.36 4.19 52.43
N VAL A 460 11.96 3.18 51.80
CA VAL A 460 12.36 3.25 50.39
C VAL A 460 11.13 3.32 49.50
N ILE A 461 10.11 2.52 49.79
CA ILE A 461 8.81 2.58 49.10
C ILE A 461 8.15 3.97 49.22
N LYS A 462 8.20 4.62 50.40
CA LYS A 462 7.73 6.00 50.55
C LYS A 462 8.53 6.97 49.68
N MET A 463 9.86 6.89 49.70
CA MET A 463 10.74 7.76 48.90
C MET A 463 10.47 7.59 47.40
N VAL A 464 10.33 6.36 46.90
CA VAL A 464 10.01 6.06 45.49
C VAL A 464 8.66 6.65 45.09
N VAL A 465 7.63 6.51 45.94
CA VAL A 465 6.30 7.09 45.69
C VAL A 465 6.32 8.62 45.79
N SER A 466 7.13 9.20 46.69
CA SER A 466 7.36 10.64 46.83
C SER A 466 7.99 11.22 45.55
N PHE A 467 9.08 10.62 45.09
CA PHE A 467 9.77 10.97 43.84
C PHE A 467 8.83 10.90 42.61
N ASN A 468 8.12 9.78 42.43
CA ASN A 468 7.20 9.58 41.30
C ASN A 468 5.90 10.40 41.40
N ARG A 469 5.70 11.17 42.48
CA ARG A 469 4.61 12.15 42.62
C ARG A 469 5.02 13.59 42.36
N GLY A 470 6.32 13.89 42.34
CA GLY A 470 6.82 15.18 41.87
C GLY A 470 6.52 15.40 40.38
N ALA A 471 6.87 16.60 39.89
CA ALA A 471 6.51 17.11 38.56
C ALA A 471 6.71 16.12 37.39
N ARG A 472 7.75 15.26 37.43
CA ARG A 472 8.00 14.23 36.40
C ARG A 472 6.92 13.15 36.33
N GLY A 473 6.43 12.66 37.47
CA GLY A 473 5.48 11.54 37.54
C GLY A 473 4.01 11.94 37.75
N GLN A 474 3.75 13.18 38.18
CA GLN A 474 2.41 13.75 38.31
C GLN A 474 1.65 13.77 36.96
N ASN A 475 2.35 14.09 35.87
CA ASN A 475 1.80 14.06 34.51
C ASN A 475 1.26 12.66 34.13
N ALA A 476 1.94 11.58 34.54
CA ALA A 476 1.48 10.21 34.29
C ALA A 476 0.15 9.92 35.01
N LEU A 477 0.05 10.23 36.31
CA LEU A 477 -1.19 10.08 37.07
C LEU A 477 -2.34 10.90 36.45
N ARG A 478 -2.07 12.14 36.03
CA ARG A 478 -3.04 13.00 35.35
C ARG A 478 -3.54 12.40 34.04
N GLN A 479 -2.66 11.82 33.21
CA GLN A 479 -3.03 11.16 31.95
C GLN A 479 -3.79 9.83 32.12
N ILE A 480 -3.73 9.21 33.31
CA ILE A 480 -4.46 7.98 33.63
C ILE A 480 -5.82 8.30 34.27
N LEU A 481 -5.84 9.21 35.25
CA LEU A 481 -6.98 9.42 36.14
C LEU A 481 -7.84 10.65 35.78
N ALA A 482 -7.28 11.71 35.20
CA ALA A 482 -8.04 12.95 34.97
C ALA A 482 -9.30 12.79 34.11
N PRO A 483 -9.35 11.96 33.04
CA PRO A 483 -10.56 11.79 32.26
C PRO A 483 -11.71 11.18 33.08
N VAL A 484 -11.42 10.11 33.83
CA VAL A 484 -12.43 9.42 34.66
C VAL A 484 -12.79 10.20 35.91
N VAL A 485 -11.87 10.97 36.50
CA VAL A 485 -12.18 11.85 37.64
C VAL A 485 -13.06 13.03 37.21
N LYS A 486 -12.81 13.65 36.04
CA LYS A 486 -13.65 14.75 35.52
C LYS A 486 -15.08 14.30 35.27
N GLU A 487 -15.28 13.11 34.70
CA GLU A 487 -16.62 12.54 34.47
C GLU A 487 -17.45 12.45 35.77
N ILE A 488 -16.83 12.10 36.91
CA ILE A 488 -17.48 12.03 38.23
C ILE A 488 -17.74 13.40 38.87
N ILE A 489 -16.97 14.41 38.48
CA ILE A 489 -17.13 15.79 38.96
C ILE A 489 -18.24 16.51 38.19
N ASP A 490 -18.35 16.23 36.89
CA ASP A 490 -19.36 16.83 36.00
C ASP A 490 -20.75 16.18 36.18
N ASP A 491 -20.84 14.89 36.54
CA ASP A 491 -22.11 14.20 36.81
C ASP A 491 -22.71 14.58 38.18
N LYS A 492 -23.53 15.63 38.16
CA LYS A 492 -24.30 16.11 39.33
C LYS A 492 -25.44 15.18 39.76
N ALA A 493 -25.82 14.19 38.96
CA ALA A 493 -26.89 13.25 39.27
C ALA A 493 -26.37 11.91 39.83
N LEU A 494 -25.04 11.72 39.88
CA LEU A 494 -24.42 10.47 40.30
C LEU A 494 -24.71 10.11 41.76
N ASN A 495 -25.63 9.17 41.97
CA ASN A 495 -25.86 8.52 43.25
C ASN A 495 -25.22 7.12 43.28
N ILE A 496 -24.15 7.01 44.06
CA ILE A 496 -23.44 5.75 44.37
C ILE A 496 -23.35 5.52 45.89
N LYS A 497 -24.33 6.01 46.67
CA LYS A 497 -24.45 5.65 48.09
C LYS A 497 -24.76 4.16 48.20
N THR A 498 -23.98 3.44 48.99
CA THR A 498 -24.12 1.98 49.18
C THR A 498 -24.64 1.60 50.57
N ASP A 499 -24.75 2.55 51.50
CA ASP A 499 -25.28 2.32 52.84
C ASP A 499 -26.82 2.36 52.84
N PRO A 500 -27.52 1.28 53.24
CA PRO A 500 -28.99 1.24 53.28
C PRO A 500 -29.63 2.29 54.20
N VAL A 501 -28.97 2.65 55.31
CA VAL A 501 -29.47 3.62 56.28
C VAL A 501 -29.38 5.04 55.72
N ASP A 502 -28.31 5.38 55.01
CA ASP A 502 -28.18 6.66 54.30
C ASP A 502 -29.19 6.78 53.14
N ILE A 503 -29.47 5.69 52.42
CA ILE A 503 -30.48 5.66 51.35
C ILE A 503 -31.88 5.86 51.95
N TYR A 504 -32.20 5.17 53.04
CA TYR A 504 -33.46 5.32 53.76
C TYR A 504 -33.63 6.75 54.31
N LYS A 505 -32.63 7.30 55.03
CA LYS A 505 -32.65 8.69 55.52
C LYS A 505 -32.81 9.69 54.36
N SER A 506 -32.12 9.46 53.24
CA SER A 506 -32.26 10.29 52.03
C SER A 506 -33.63 10.16 51.35
N TRP A 507 -34.32 9.03 51.47
CA TRP A 507 -35.68 8.81 50.96
C TRP A 507 -36.72 9.47 51.86
N VAL A 508 -36.63 9.28 53.18
CA VAL A 508 -37.49 9.94 54.18
C VAL A 508 -37.44 11.46 54.03
N ASN A 509 -36.23 12.05 54.03
CA ASN A 509 -36.06 13.49 53.86
C ASN A 509 -36.60 14.01 52.50
N GLN A 510 -36.55 13.19 51.44
CA GLN A 510 -37.13 13.54 50.15
C GLN A 510 -38.66 13.51 50.16
N MET A 511 -39.27 12.51 50.82
CA MET A 511 -40.73 12.47 50.97
C MET A 511 -41.22 13.67 51.78
N GLU A 512 -40.58 13.97 52.91
CA GLU A 512 -40.95 15.11 53.78
C GLU A 512 -40.80 16.45 53.05
N SER A 513 -39.76 16.61 52.22
CA SER A 513 -39.60 17.79 51.37
C SER A 513 -40.62 17.88 50.22
N GLN A 514 -41.26 16.77 49.82
CA GLN A 514 -42.27 16.72 48.75
C GLN A 514 -43.69 16.85 49.29
N THR A 515 -43.98 16.31 50.47
CA THR A 515 -45.29 16.41 51.14
C THR A 515 -45.43 17.67 51.98
N GLY A 516 -44.33 18.23 52.50
CA GLY A 516 -44.34 19.33 53.46
C GLY A 516 -44.71 18.91 54.89
N GLU A 517 -44.93 17.61 55.14
CA GLU A 517 -45.30 17.03 56.43
C GLU A 517 -44.21 16.06 56.92
N ALA A 518 -43.92 16.08 58.22
CA ALA A 518 -43.01 15.13 58.85
C ALA A 518 -43.53 13.68 58.69
N SER A 519 -42.66 12.75 58.31
CA SER A 519 -43.09 11.39 58.02
C SER A 519 -43.40 10.62 59.30
N LYS A 520 -44.21 9.57 59.18
CA LYS A 520 -44.51 8.63 60.27
C LYS A 520 -43.45 7.52 60.40
N LEU A 521 -42.32 7.66 59.71
CA LEU A 521 -41.25 6.67 59.67
C LEU A 521 -40.15 7.05 60.68
N PRO A 522 -39.55 6.11 61.42
CA PRO A 522 -38.49 6.42 62.37
C PRO A 522 -37.23 6.87 61.62
N TYR A 523 -36.60 7.97 62.04
CA TYR A 523 -35.38 8.47 61.41
C TYR A 523 -34.15 7.59 61.65
N ASP A 524 -34.08 6.89 62.78
CA ASP A 524 -32.98 5.99 63.11
C ASP A 524 -33.45 4.54 63.02
N VAL A 525 -32.78 3.78 62.16
CA VAL A 525 -33.15 2.41 61.77
C VAL A 525 -31.90 1.56 61.60
N THR A 526 -32.01 0.27 61.88
CA THR A 526 -30.94 -0.68 61.57
C THR A 526 -30.87 -0.92 60.05
N PRO A 527 -29.73 -1.37 59.49
CA PRO A 527 -29.62 -1.71 58.06
C PRO A 527 -30.66 -2.74 57.61
N GLU A 528 -31.00 -3.70 58.47
CA GLU A 528 -32.02 -4.74 58.22
C GLU A 528 -33.43 -4.14 58.13
N GLN A 529 -33.78 -3.20 59.01
CA GLN A 529 -35.04 -2.46 58.97
C GLN A 529 -35.14 -1.57 57.73
N ALA A 530 -34.06 -0.85 57.39
CA ALA A 530 -33.99 -0.04 56.17
C ALA A 530 -34.22 -0.89 54.90
N LEU A 531 -33.62 -2.07 54.82
CA LEU A 531 -33.76 -3.01 53.70
C LEU A 531 -35.14 -3.68 53.60
N SER A 532 -35.98 -3.64 54.65
CA SER A 532 -37.35 -4.15 54.56
C SER A 532 -38.19 -3.38 53.53
N HIS A 533 -37.92 -2.07 53.37
CA HIS A 533 -38.62 -1.20 52.43
C HIS A 533 -38.19 -1.48 50.97
N GLU A 534 -39.17 -1.66 50.08
CA GLU A 534 -38.96 -1.95 48.66
C GLU A 534 -38.31 -0.80 47.90
N GLU A 535 -38.67 0.44 48.23
CA GLU A 535 -38.08 1.66 47.64
C GLU A 535 -36.58 1.78 47.97
N VAL A 536 -36.18 1.42 49.20
CA VAL A 536 -34.76 1.43 49.63
C VAL A 536 -33.98 0.35 48.88
N ARG A 537 -34.52 -0.86 48.75
CA ARG A 537 -33.91 -1.94 47.95
C ARG A 537 -33.74 -1.54 46.48
N THR A 538 -34.75 -0.94 45.88
CA THR A 538 -34.72 -0.50 44.47
C THR A 538 -33.66 0.59 44.23
N ARG A 539 -33.58 1.57 45.14
CA ARG A 539 -32.55 2.63 45.10
C ARG A 539 -31.14 2.11 45.36
N LEU A 540 -30.99 1.12 46.25
CA LEU A 540 -29.72 0.45 46.52
C LEU A 540 -29.25 -0.35 45.31
N ASP A 541 -30.10 -1.16 44.68
CA ASP A 541 -29.76 -1.92 43.46
C ASP A 541 -29.33 -1.00 42.31
N ALA A 542 -30.02 0.13 42.12
CA ALA A 542 -29.62 1.15 41.14
C ALA A 542 -28.24 1.75 41.48
N SER A 543 -28.00 2.10 42.75
CA SER A 543 -26.73 2.66 43.22
C SER A 543 -25.57 1.65 43.12
N ILE A 544 -25.83 0.35 43.35
CA ILE A 544 -24.85 -0.74 43.16
C ILE A 544 -24.49 -0.90 41.68
N ARG A 545 -25.47 -0.85 40.76
CA ARG A 545 -25.21 -0.89 39.30
C ARG A 545 -24.41 0.33 38.84
N ASN A 546 -24.73 1.53 39.33
CA ASN A 546 -23.97 2.74 39.06
C ASN A 546 -22.53 2.63 39.60
N MET A 547 -22.36 2.18 40.85
CA MET A 547 -21.04 1.95 41.47
C MET A 547 -20.19 0.99 40.64
N ARG A 548 -20.75 -0.15 40.21
CA ARG A 548 -20.06 -1.12 39.34
C ARG A 548 -19.64 -0.50 38.01
N THR A 549 -20.55 0.23 37.36
CA THR A 549 -20.32 0.86 36.05
C THR A 549 -19.20 1.90 36.12
N VAL A 550 -19.22 2.78 37.13
CA VAL A 550 -18.17 3.76 37.36
C VAL A 550 -16.84 3.10 37.74
N THR A 551 -16.86 2.12 38.64
CA THR A 551 -15.65 1.39 39.05
C THR A 551 -15.00 0.69 37.86
N ASP A 552 -15.77 0.10 36.94
CA ASP A 552 -15.21 -0.59 35.76
C ASP A 552 -14.62 0.38 34.72
N LYS A 553 -15.13 1.63 34.63
CA LYS A 553 -14.49 2.71 33.85
C LYS A 553 -13.10 3.06 34.40
N PHE A 554 -13.00 3.31 35.72
CA PHE A 554 -11.70 3.57 36.37
C PHE A 554 -10.74 2.38 36.22
N LEU A 555 -11.22 1.16 36.46
CA LEU A 555 -10.44 -0.07 36.30
C LEU A 555 -9.93 -0.22 34.86
N SER A 556 -10.77 0.03 33.86
CA SER A 556 -10.40 -0.06 32.45
C SER A 556 -9.39 1.02 32.05
N ALA A 557 -9.53 2.25 32.56
CA ALA A 557 -8.57 3.34 32.33
C ALA A 557 -7.18 3.03 32.93
N ILE A 558 -7.13 2.45 34.14
CA ILE A 558 -5.89 2.01 34.79
C ILE A 558 -5.27 0.83 34.01
N VAL A 559 -6.04 -0.24 33.77
CA VAL A 559 -5.55 -1.49 33.16
C VAL A 559 -5.05 -1.28 31.72
N SER A 560 -5.65 -0.36 30.97
CA SER A 560 -5.19 0.00 29.61
C SER A 560 -4.01 0.96 29.55
N SER A 561 -3.52 1.47 30.69
CA SER A 561 -2.49 2.53 30.75
C SER A 561 -1.16 2.07 31.38
N VAL A 562 -0.83 0.77 31.34
CA VAL A 562 0.44 0.21 31.86
C VAL A 562 1.67 1.02 31.39
N ASP A 563 1.72 1.34 30.10
CA ASP A 563 2.87 2.03 29.49
C ASP A 563 2.95 3.53 29.78
N LYS A 564 1.91 4.11 30.39
CA LYS A 564 1.95 5.49 30.91
C LYS A 564 2.59 5.57 32.30
N ILE A 565 2.70 4.45 33.02
CA ILE A 565 3.34 4.42 34.34
C ILE A 565 4.84 4.68 34.15
N PRO A 566 5.46 5.61 34.89
CA PRO A 566 6.88 5.92 34.73
C PRO A 566 7.76 4.66 34.85
N TYR A 567 8.78 4.56 33.98
CA TYR A 567 9.71 3.43 33.96
C TYR A 567 10.26 3.12 35.36
N GLY A 568 10.70 4.14 36.11
CA GLY A 568 11.21 3.98 37.47
C GLY A 568 10.23 3.31 38.44
N MET A 569 8.93 3.64 38.37
CA MET A 569 7.90 3.01 39.20
C MET A 569 7.66 1.55 38.80
N ARG A 570 7.66 1.24 37.50
CA ARG A 570 7.54 -0.15 36.99
C ARG A 570 8.78 -1.00 37.31
N PHE A 571 9.97 -0.44 37.15
CA PHE A 571 11.23 -1.08 37.50
C PHE A 571 11.31 -1.38 39.00
N ILE A 572 10.93 -0.46 39.88
CA ILE A 572 10.87 -0.74 41.32
C ILE A 572 9.79 -1.75 41.67
N ALA A 573 8.66 -1.81 40.95
CA ALA A 573 7.70 -2.90 41.10
C ALA A 573 8.28 -4.27 40.71
N LYS A 574 9.09 -4.35 39.65
CA LYS A 574 9.87 -5.55 39.28
C LYS A 574 10.88 -5.92 40.37
N VAL A 575 11.76 -5.00 40.78
CA VAL A 575 12.74 -5.23 41.86
C VAL A 575 12.06 -5.68 43.15
N SER A 576 10.93 -5.07 43.53
CA SER A 576 10.16 -5.47 44.71
C SER A 576 9.65 -6.91 44.61
N LYS A 577 9.13 -7.31 43.44
CA LYS A 577 8.65 -8.67 43.19
C LYS A 577 9.80 -9.68 43.24
N ASP A 578 10.86 -9.40 42.50
CA ASP A 578 12.02 -10.30 42.33
C ASP A 578 12.70 -10.52 43.71
N SER A 579 12.92 -9.45 44.47
CA SER A 579 13.54 -9.52 45.82
C SER A 579 12.65 -10.24 46.84
N LEU A 580 11.32 -10.11 46.73
CA LEU A 580 10.39 -10.84 47.61
C LEU A 580 10.32 -12.32 47.26
N HIS A 581 10.40 -12.68 45.98
CA HIS A 581 10.47 -14.07 45.57
C HIS A 581 11.78 -14.73 45.99
N GLU A 582 12.90 -14.00 45.92
CA GLU A 582 14.21 -14.46 46.41
C GLU A 582 14.20 -14.70 47.93
N LYS A 583 13.63 -13.78 48.73
CA LYS A 583 13.54 -13.93 50.19
C LYS A 583 12.49 -14.96 50.63
N PHE A 584 11.38 -15.09 49.91
CA PHE A 584 10.28 -16.00 50.24
C PHE A 584 9.92 -16.90 49.03
N PRO A 585 10.73 -17.92 48.70
CA PRO A 585 10.48 -18.79 47.54
C PRO A 585 9.15 -19.56 47.60
N ASP A 586 8.69 -19.86 48.81
CA ASP A 586 7.41 -20.55 49.06
C ASP A 586 6.17 -19.65 48.87
N ALA A 587 6.37 -18.34 48.67
CA ALA A 587 5.29 -17.39 48.45
C ALA A 587 4.63 -17.58 47.08
N GLY A 588 3.30 -17.67 47.06
CA GLY A 588 2.56 -17.76 45.81
C GLY A 588 2.68 -16.47 44.98
N GLU A 589 2.87 -16.60 43.66
CA GLU A 589 2.88 -15.47 42.70
C GLU A 589 1.66 -14.53 42.87
N ASP A 590 0.51 -15.07 43.25
CA ASP A 590 -0.71 -14.29 43.54
C ASP A 590 -0.59 -13.38 44.78
N GLU A 591 0.20 -13.79 45.78
CA GLU A 591 0.51 -13.00 46.97
C GLU A 591 1.55 -11.91 46.64
N LEU A 592 2.60 -12.25 45.91
CA LEU A 592 3.61 -11.29 45.44
C LEU A 592 2.97 -10.18 44.58
N LEU A 593 2.07 -10.54 43.66
CA LEU A 593 1.35 -9.57 42.84
C LEU A 593 0.39 -8.67 43.65
N LYS A 594 -0.11 -9.10 44.81
CA LYS A 594 -0.86 -8.21 45.73
C LYS A 594 0.05 -7.16 46.39
N ILE A 595 1.31 -7.50 46.68
CA ILE A 595 2.30 -6.53 47.19
C ILE A 595 2.67 -5.50 46.11
N VAL A 596 2.86 -5.95 44.86
CA VAL A 596 3.01 -5.05 43.70
C VAL A 596 1.78 -4.16 43.53
N GLY A 597 0.58 -4.72 43.68
CA GLY A 597 -0.68 -3.95 43.66
C GLY A 597 -0.79 -2.94 44.80
N ASN A 598 -0.25 -3.24 45.98
CA ASN A 598 -0.16 -2.30 47.09
C ASN A 598 0.74 -1.11 46.75
N LEU A 599 1.86 -1.32 46.05
CA LEU A 599 2.71 -0.23 45.56
C LEU A 599 2.00 0.59 44.47
N LEU A 600 1.63 -0.06 43.35
CA LEU A 600 1.16 0.60 42.14
C LEU A 600 -0.25 1.20 42.28
N TYR A 601 -1.18 0.48 42.90
CA TYR A 601 -2.52 1.00 43.12
C TYR A 601 -2.63 1.73 44.47
N TYR A 602 -2.45 1.04 45.60
CA TYR A 602 -2.83 1.61 46.91
C TYR A 602 -1.91 2.76 47.39
N ARG A 603 -0.59 2.64 47.23
CA ARG A 603 0.34 3.69 47.67
C ARG A 603 0.49 4.80 46.62
N TYR A 604 0.52 4.48 45.32
CA TYR A 604 0.73 5.46 44.24
C TYR A 604 -0.57 6.11 43.72
N MET A 605 -1.53 5.34 43.18
CA MET A 605 -2.74 5.89 42.53
C MET A 605 -3.89 6.25 43.48
N ASN A 606 -4.18 5.43 44.48
CA ASN A 606 -5.40 5.54 45.31
C ASN A 606 -5.55 6.91 46.02
N PRO A 607 -4.50 7.53 46.61
CA PRO A 607 -4.62 8.87 47.19
C PRO A 607 -4.95 9.96 46.17
N ALA A 608 -4.49 9.82 44.92
CA ALA A 608 -4.81 10.75 43.83
C ALA A 608 -6.24 10.60 43.30
N ILE A 609 -6.90 9.45 43.56
CA ILE A 609 -8.35 9.28 43.32
C ILE A 609 -9.15 9.93 44.47
N VAL A 610 -8.72 9.76 45.72
CA VAL A 610 -9.42 10.27 46.91
C VAL A 610 -9.36 11.80 47.03
N ALA A 611 -8.23 12.41 46.68
CA ALA A 611 -8.00 13.85 46.76
C ALA A 611 -7.37 14.38 45.45
N PRO A 612 -8.10 14.38 44.32
CA PRO A 612 -7.54 14.74 43.02
C PRO A 612 -7.14 16.22 42.92
N ASP A 613 -7.68 17.07 43.80
CA ASP A 613 -7.27 18.44 44.06
C ASP A 613 -5.86 18.51 44.66
N ALA A 614 -5.57 17.72 45.69
CA ALA A 614 -4.28 17.73 46.39
C ALA A 614 -3.12 17.06 45.62
N PHE A 615 -3.38 16.49 44.45
CA PHE A 615 -2.38 15.83 43.58
C PHE A 615 -2.37 16.42 42.15
N ASP A 616 -3.02 17.58 41.92
CA ASP A 616 -3.21 18.27 40.62
C ASP A 616 -3.64 17.36 39.45
N ILE A 617 -4.50 16.38 39.75
CA ILE A 617 -5.16 15.56 38.71
C ILE A 617 -6.19 16.41 37.95
N ILE A 618 -6.76 17.40 38.63
CA ILE A 618 -7.74 18.34 38.09
C ILE A 618 -7.37 19.77 38.44
N ASP A 619 -7.61 20.68 37.50
CA ASP A 619 -7.42 22.11 37.70
C ASP A 619 -8.75 22.71 38.20
N LEU A 620 -8.86 22.99 39.50
CA LEU A 620 -10.00 23.72 40.07
C LEU A 620 -9.77 25.23 39.97
N SER A 621 -10.85 26.01 39.89
CA SER A 621 -10.76 27.47 39.95
C SER A 621 -10.20 27.92 41.31
N ALA A 622 -9.55 29.08 41.36
CA ALA A 622 -8.91 29.58 42.57
C ALA A 622 -9.91 29.68 43.75
N GLY A 623 -9.70 28.86 44.78
CA GLY A 623 -10.59 28.74 45.95
C GLY A 623 -11.73 27.72 45.81
N GLY A 624 -11.88 27.03 44.67
CA GLY A 624 -12.80 25.92 44.48
C GLY A 624 -12.30 24.65 45.19
N GLN A 625 -13.18 24.01 45.96
CA GLN A 625 -12.93 22.72 46.61
C GLN A 625 -13.93 21.68 46.08
N LEU A 626 -13.58 20.39 46.10
CA LEU A 626 -14.54 19.33 45.83
C LEU A 626 -15.70 19.40 46.82
N THR A 627 -16.92 19.20 46.32
CA THR A 627 -18.09 19.06 47.19
C THR A 627 -17.97 17.82 48.08
N THR A 628 -18.67 17.83 49.21
CA THR A 628 -18.76 16.68 50.11
C THR A 628 -19.25 15.42 49.39
N ASP A 629 -20.19 15.57 48.46
CA ASP A 629 -20.70 14.47 47.64
C ASP A 629 -19.68 13.96 46.62
N GLN A 630 -18.96 14.83 45.90
CA GLN A 630 -17.89 14.43 44.97
C GLN A 630 -16.76 13.69 45.71
N ARG A 631 -16.32 14.20 46.87
CA ARG A 631 -15.28 13.57 47.69
C ARG A 631 -15.74 12.22 48.26
N ARG A 632 -17.00 12.09 48.68
CA ARG A 632 -17.59 10.80 49.11
C ARG A 632 -17.69 9.81 47.94
N ASN A 633 -18.12 10.26 46.77
CA ASN A 633 -18.23 9.43 45.57
C ASN A 633 -16.86 8.87 45.16
N LEU A 634 -15.85 9.73 45.03
CA LEU A 634 -14.46 9.33 44.73
C LEU A 634 -13.86 8.43 45.81
N GLY A 635 -14.11 8.72 47.10
CA GLY A 635 -13.69 7.86 48.21
C GLY A 635 -14.30 6.45 48.15
N SER A 636 -15.57 6.33 47.76
CA SER A 636 -16.23 5.03 47.57
C SER A 636 -15.67 4.26 46.36
N ILE A 637 -15.39 4.93 45.25
CA ILE A 637 -14.75 4.33 44.05
C ILE A 637 -13.34 3.85 44.40
N ALA A 638 -12.55 4.67 45.12
CA ALA A 638 -11.22 4.32 45.59
C ALA A 638 -11.24 3.09 46.52
N LYS A 639 -12.19 3.03 47.45
CA LYS A 639 -12.43 1.86 48.32
C LYS A 639 -12.79 0.60 47.50
N MET A 640 -13.69 0.74 46.52
CA MET A 640 -14.06 -0.35 45.61
C MET A 640 -12.86 -0.92 44.84
N LEU A 641 -12.04 -0.04 44.26
CA LEU A 641 -10.82 -0.42 43.54
C LEU A 641 -9.74 -0.99 44.49
N GLN A 642 -9.62 -0.50 45.73
CA GLN A 642 -8.71 -1.06 46.73
C GLN A 642 -9.09 -2.51 47.09
N HIS A 643 -10.38 -2.77 47.29
CA HIS A 643 -10.90 -4.12 47.52
C HIS A 643 -10.64 -5.03 46.30
N ALA A 644 -10.83 -4.51 45.09
CA ALA A 644 -10.54 -5.25 43.85
C ALA A 644 -9.04 -5.54 43.66
N ALA A 645 -8.16 -4.60 43.96
CA ALA A 645 -6.70 -4.75 43.82
C ALA A 645 -6.10 -5.75 44.83
N SER A 646 -6.70 -5.88 46.02
CA SER A 646 -6.26 -6.77 47.09
C SER A 646 -7.01 -8.13 47.14
N ASN A 647 -7.97 -8.35 46.24
CA ASN A 647 -8.91 -9.48 46.27
C ASN A 647 -9.68 -9.61 47.59
N LYS A 648 -10.00 -8.49 48.24
CA LYS A 648 -10.67 -8.46 49.56
C LYS A 648 -12.19 -8.33 49.41
N MET A 649 -12.92 -9.39 49.75
CA MET A 649 -14.38 -9.40 49.71
C MET A 649 -15.00 -8.56 50.85
N PHE A 650 -16.22 -8.06 50.64
CA PHE A 650 -17.05 -7.51 51.70
C PHE A 650 -17.67 -8.65 52.53
N MET A 651 -17.51 -8.57 53.86
CA MET A 651 -17.92 -9.57 54.85
C MET A 651 -18.60 -8.87 56.04
N GLY A 652 -19.34 -9.62 56.87
CA GLY A 652 -20.01 -9.08 58.07
C GLY A 652 -21.18 -8.15 57.75
N ASP A 653 -21.30 -7.04 58.47
CA ASP A 653 -22.39 -6.04 58.43
C ASP A 653 -22.70 -5.45 57.04
N ASN A 654 -21.81 -5.68 56.06
CA ASN A 654 -21.96 -5.25 54.67
C ASN A 654 -22.53 -6.35 53.76
N ALA A 655 -23.30 -7.30 54.29
CA ALA A 655 -23.82 -8.45 53.55
C ALA A 655 -24.63 -8.09 52.28
N HIS A 656 -25.26 -6.91 52.27
CA HIS A 656 -25.97 -6.35 51.10
C HIS A 656 -25.03 -6.02 49.92
N LEU A 657 -23.71 -5.92 50.13
CA LEU A 657 -22.70 -5.74 49.08
C LEU A 657 -22.14 -7.08 48.53
N SER A 658 -22.68 -8.22 48.97
CA SER A 658 -22.28 -9.56 48.46
C SER A 658 -22.44 -9.69 46.95
N ILE A 659 -23.43 -9.01 46.35
CA ILE A 659 -23.65 -8.90 44.89
C ILE A 659 -22.41 -8.33 44.17
N ILE A 660 -21.61 -7.51 44.86
CA ILE A 660 -20.41 -6.89 44.33
C ILE A 660 -19.17 -7.79 44.46
N ASN A 661 -19.17 -8.79 45.35
CA ASN A 661 -18.03 -9.69 45.55
C ASN A 661 -17.69 -10.52 44.30
N GLU A 662 -18.68 -10.88 43.49
CA GLU A 662 -18.43 -11.53 42.19
C GLU A 662 -17.70 -10.59 41.23
N TYR A 663 -18.15 -9.33 41.15
CA TYR A 663 -17.48 -8.30 40.35
C TYR A 663 -16.06 -8.01 40.86
N LEU A 664 -15.84 -7.92 42.18
CA LEU A 664 -14.51 -7.76 42.78
C LEU A 664 -13.57 -8.91 42.36
N SER A 665 -14.06 -10.15 42.38
CA SER A 665 -13.28 -11.34 41.98
C SER A 665 -12.89 -11.28 40.49
N GLN A 666 -13.82 -10.86 39.62
CA GLN A 666 -13.55 -10.66 38.18
C GLN A 666 -12.58 -9.49 37.94
N SER A 667 -12.74 -8.39 38.67
CA SER A 667 -11.87 -7.21 38.60
C SER A 667 -10.45 -7.50 39.09
N TYR A 668 -10.30 -8.35 40.13
CA TYR A 668 -8.99 -8.80 40.59
C TYR A 668 -8.22 -9.53 39.48
N GLN A 669 -8.87 -10.36 38.66
CA GLN A 669 -8.19 -11.02 37.53
C GLN A 669 -7.70 -10.02 36.47
N LYS A 670 -8.41 -8.89 36.25
CA LYS A 670 -7.91 -7.78 35.42
C LYS A 670 -6.68 -7.12 36.08
N PHE A 671 -6.76 -6.80 37.37
CA PHE A 671 -5.67 -6.19 38.13
C PHE A 671 -4.42 -7.08 38.21
N ARG A 672 -4.57 -8.39 38.41
CA ARG A 672 -3.46 -9.36 38.48
C ARG A 672 -2.63 -9.37 37.19
N ARG A 673 -3.30 -9.40 36.02
CA ARG A 673 -2.63 -9.30 34.71
C ARG A 673 -1.94 -7.94 34.52
N PHE A 674 -2.57 -6.87 34.98
CA PHE A 674 -2.00 -5.52 34.95
C PHE A 674 -0.75 -5.38 35.83
N PHE A 675 -0.74 -5.92 37.05
CA PHE A 675 0.42 -5.91 37.94
C PHE A 675 1.57 -6.76 37.37
N GLN A 676 1.27 -7.91 36.76
CA GLN A 676 2.27 -8.72 36.06
C GLN A 676 2.91 -7.96 34.90
N ALA A 677 2.10 -7.42 33.98
CA ALA A 677 2.59 -6.62 32.84
C ALA A 677 3.35 -5.35 33.28
N ALA A 678 2.99 -4.76 34.42
CA ALA A 678 3.72 -3.63 34.97
C ALA A 678 5.15 -3.99 35.39
N CYS A 679 5.40 -5.21 35.88
CA CYS A 679 6.74 -5.73 36.20
C CYS A 679 7.55 -6.18 34.97
N GLU A 680 6.93 -6.42 33.82
CA GLU A 680 7.62 -6.83 32.58
C GLU A 680 8.31 -5.61 31.93
N VAL A 681 9.56 -5.35 32.32
CA VAL A 681 10.34 -4.15 31.98
C VAL A 681 11.83 -4.48 31.83
N PRO A 682 12.57 -3.89 30.87
CA PRO A 682 14.02 -4.08 30.71
C PRO A 682 14.83 -3.61 31.92
N GLU A 683 16.00 -4.23 32.12
CA GLU A 683 16.94 -3.85 33.17
C GLU A 683 17.50 -2.41 32.97
N LEU A 684 18.09 -1.85 34.01
CA LEU A 684 18.59 -0.45 33.98
C LEU A 684 19.61 -0.20 32.87
N GLN A 685 20.52 -1.16 32.64
CA GLN A 685 21.55 -1.07 31.59
C GLN A 685 20.90 -0.97 30.20
N ASP A 686 20.03 -1.93 29.86
CA ASP A 686 19.28 -1.97 28.59
C ASP A 686 18.38 -0.74 28.39
N LYS A 687 17.73 -0.26 29.46
CA LYS A 687 16.80 0.87 29.34
C LYS A 687 17.53 2.16 29.00
N PHE A 688 18.67 2.39 29.64
CA PHE A 688 19.38 3.66 29.57
C PHE A 688 20.55 3.64 28.58
N ASN A 689 20.92 2.49 28.01
CA ASN A 689 22.13 2.32 27.19
C ASN A 689 23.38 2.88 27.93
N ILE A 690 23.44 2.64 29.23
CA ILE A 690 24.55 3.04 30.11
C ILE A 690 25.30 1.77 30.49
N ASP A 691 26.47 1.59 29.88
CA ASP A 691 27.44 0.58 30.26
C ASP A 691 28.29 1.11 31.43
N GLU A 692 29.03 0.22 32.10
CA GLU A 692 29.94 0.56 33.22
C GLU A 692 31.03 1.60 32.85
N TYR A 693 31.21 1.86 31.55
CA TYR A 693 32.21 2.78 31.01
C TYR A 693 31.64 4.17 30.65
N SER A 694 30.32 4.38 30.60
CA SER A 694 29.73 5.63 30.07
C SER A 694 30.14 6.87 30.88
N ASP A 695 30.23 6.76 32.21
CA ASP A 695 30.66 7.86 33.12
C ASP A 695 32.12 8.29 32.89
N LEU A 696 32.97 7.44 32.29
CA LEU A 696 34.37 7.75 31.93
C LEU A 696 34.48 8.42 30.54
N VAL A 697 33.43 8.35 29.72
CA VAL A 697 33.39 8.88 28.34
C VAL A 697 32.65 10.23 28.27
N THR A 698 31.81 10.55 29.25
CA THR A 698 31.13 11.86 29.34
C THR A 698 32.13 13.03 29.44
N LEU A 699 32.00 13.98 28.52
CA LEU A 699 32.89 15.15 28.39
C LEU A 699 32.73 16.16 29.53
N THR A 700 31.50 16.30 30.01
CA THR A 700 31.12 17.17 31.11
C THR A 700 31.18 16.41 32.42
N LYS A 701 32.00 16.93 33.34
CA LYS A 701 31.98 16.50 34.74
C LYS A 701 30.59 16.78 35.34
N PRO A 702 29.98 15.84 36.08
CA PRO A 702 28.66 16.05 36.64
C PRO A 702 28.67 17.24 37.61
N VAL A 703 27.63 18.08 37.58
CA VAL A 703 27.52 19.24 38.47
C VAL A 703 26.32 19.04 39.38
N ILE A 704 26.53 19.05 40.69
CA ILE A 704 25.45 19.16 41.67
C ILE A 704 25.27 20.64 42.01
N TYR A 705 24.02 21.08 42.04
CA TYR A 705 23.63 22.32 42.69
C TYR A 705 23.21 21.94 44.10
N ILE A 706 23.73 22.58 45.16
CA ILE A 706 23.38 22.21 46.54
C ILE A 706 23.49 23.44 47.45
N SER A 707 22.59 23.56 48.43
CA SER A 707 22.67 24.63 49.42
C SER A 707 23.72 24.34 50.49
N ILE A 708 24.30 25.39 51.08
CA ILE A 708 25.24 25.24 52.20
C ILE A 708 24.60 24.48 53.37
N GLY A 709 23.31 24.68 53.64
CA GLY A 709 22.57 23.91 54.63
C GLY A 709 22.52 22.41 54.33
N GLU A 710 22.26 22.02 53.09
CA GLU A 710 22.26 20.61 52.66
C GLU A 710 23.65 19.97 52.74
N ILE A 711 24.73 20.70 52.40
CA ILE A 711 26.11 20.21 52.57
C ILE A 711 26.39 19.86 54.03
N ILE A 712 26.12 20.79 54.93
CA ILE A 712 26.33 20.63 56.38
C ILE A 712 25.53 19.45 56.90
N ASN A 713 24.24 19.41 56.60
CA ASN A 713 23.33 18.33 56.98
C ASN A 713 23.78 16.96 56.49
N THR A 714 24.23 16.86 55.23
CA THR A 714 24.72 15.61 54.64
C THR A 714 26.00 15.17 55.34
N HIS A 715 26.93 16.10 55.60
CA HIS A 715 28.18 15.80 56.31
C HIS A 715 27.91 15.30 57.74
N THR A 716 27.04 15.97 58.50
CA THR A 716 26.63 15.52 59.84
C THR A 716 26.05 14.11 59.82
N LEU A 717 25.11 13.82 58.91
CA LEU A 717 24.52 12.48 58.79
C LEU A 717 25.54 11.38 58.44
N LEU A 718 26.56 11.70 57.65
CA LEU A 718 27.61 10.74 57.28
C LEU A 718 28.57 10.45 58.44
N LEU A 719 28.93 11.46 59.24
CA LEU A 719 29.74 11.27 60.45
C LEU A 719 28.97 10.53 61.56
N ASP A 720 27.72 10.93 61.82
CA ASP A 720 26.85 10.31 62.84
C ASP A 720 26.63 8.80 62.61
N HIS A 721 26.82 8.33 61.36
CA HIS A 721 26.57 6.96 60.93
C HIS A 721 27.75 6.33 60.16
N GLN A 722 28.97 6.86 60.31
CA GLN A 722 30.15 6.49 59.52
C GLN A 722 30.43 4.98 59.52
N ASP A 723 30.54 4.37 60.70
CA ASP A 723 30.82 2.92 60.85
C ASP A 723 29.67 2.04 60.35
N ALA A 724 28.45 2.59 60.28
CA ALA A 724 27.26 1.86 59.83
C ALA A 724 27.13 1.87 58.29
N ILE A 725 27.57 2.95 57.62
CA ILE A 725 27.59 3.04 56.15
C ILE A 725 28.81 2.32 55.56
N ALA A 726 29.97 2.48 56.20
CA ALA A 726 31.24 1.88 55.82
C ALA A 726 31.82 1.11 57.03
N PRO A 727 31.55 -0.21 57.13
CA PRO A 727 32.06 -1.06 58.21
C PRO A 727 33.50 -1.55 57.94
N GLU A 728 34.01 -1.37 56.72
CA GLU A 728 35.37 -1.77 56.33
C GLU A 728 36.33 -0.60 56.54
N HIS A 729 37.27 -0.72 57.48
CA HIS A 729 38.18 0.38 57.84
C HIS A 729 39.09 0.88 56.71
N ASN A 730 39.19 0.13 55.61
CA ASN A 730 39.89 0.48 54.37
C ASN A 730 38.98 1.07 53.28
N ASP A 731 37.72 1.40 53.60
CA ASP A 731 36.79 2.01 52.67
C ASP A 731 37.22 3.45 52.30
N PRO A 732 37.27 3.82 50.99
CA PRO A 732 37.66 5.15 50.54
C PRO A 732 36.87 6.33 51.14
N ILE A 733 35.65 6.12 51.65
CA ILE A 733 34.87 7.19 52.28
C ILE A 733 35.51 7.69 53.58
N HIS A 734 36.25 6.85 54.31
CA HIS A 734 36.90 7.25 55.55
C HIS A 734 38.01 8.28 55.31
N GLU A 735 38.83 8.07 54.27
CA GLU A 735 39.85 9.03 53.84
C GLU A 735 39.23 10.37 53.41
N LEU A 736 38.13 10.33 52.66
CA LEU A 736 37.43 11.55 52.21
C LEU A 736 36.74 12.33 53.34
N LEU A 737 36.31 11.65 54.41
CA LEU A 737 35.73 12.30 55.59
C LEU A 737 36.82 12.87 56.51
N ASP A 738 37.96 12.19 56.66
CA ASP A 738 39.11 12.67 57.42
C ASP A 738 39.74 13.93 56.78
N ASP A 739 39.93 13.93 55.45
CA ASP A 739 40.32 15.11 54.65
C ASP A 739 39.38 16.32 54.85
N LEU A 740 38.09 16.05 55.07
CA LEU A 740 37.06 17.06 55.28
C LEU A 740 37.14 17.69 56.68
N GLY A 741 37.63 16.93 57.65
CA GLY A 741 37.70 17.31 59.07
C GLY A 741 36.32 17.68 59.65
N GLU A 742 36.31 18.58 60.63
CA GLU A 742 35.07 18.95 61.33
C GLU A 742 33.99 19.57 60.42
N VAL A 743 32.72 19.35 60.79
CA VAL A 743 31.56 19.91 60.09
C VAL A 743 31.62 21.44 60.08
N PRO A 744 31.64 22.10 58.90
CA PRO A 744 31.80 23.55 58.82
C PRO A 744 30.53 24.30 59.23
N THR A 745 30.69 25.40 59.97
CA THR A 745 29.61 26.38 60.20
C THR A 745 29.27 27.13 58.91
N ILE A 746 28.01 27.58 58.75
CA ILE A 746 27.53 28.38 57.61
C ILE A 746 28.45 29.58 57.29
N GLU A 747 28.89 30.28 58.34
CA GLU A 747 29.80 31.43 58.27
C GLU A 747 31.21 31.05 57.76
N SER A 748 31.68 29.85 58.09
CA SER A 748 32.97 29.30 57.62
C SER A 748 32.95 29.06 56.10
N LEU A 749 31.85 28.56 55.55
CA LEU A 749 31.72 28.29 54.10
C LEU A 749 31.55 29.56 53.26
N ILE A 750 30.75 30.54 53.71
CA ILE A 750 30.37 31.71 52.89
C ILE A 750 31.27 32.94 53.14
N GLY A 751 31.81 33.10 54.35
CA GLY A 751 32.53 34.32 54.77
C GLY A 751 31.72 35.19 55.74
N GLU A 752 32.42 36.07 56.45
CA GLU A 752 31.84 36.88 57.53
C GLU A 752 30.85 37.94 57.00
N GLY A 753 29.56 37.62 57.07
CA GLY A 753 28.49 38.61 57.15
C GLY A 753 28.16 38.85 58.62
N SER A 754 28.42 40.06 59.13
CA SER A 754 28.24 40.40 60.55
C SER A 754 26.78 40.38 61.01
N GLY A 755 26.46 39.69 62.11
CA GLY A 755 25.19 39.89 62.83
C GLY A 755 24.71 38.70 63.69
N ASN A 756 24.52 38.98 64.98
CA ASN A 756 23.85 38.20 66.05
C ASN A 756 23.13 36.86 65.73
N ILE A 757 23.23 35.94 66.70
CA ILE A 757 22.68 34.55 66.72
C ILE A 757 21.18 34.42 66.35
N ASN A 758 20.38 35.47 66.44
CA ASN A 758 18.93 35.48 66.18
C ASN A 758 18.51 36.21 64.87
N ASP A 759 19.44 36.52 63.95
CA ASP A 759 19.13 37.29 62.74
C ASP A 759 18.46 36.43 61.64
N PRO A 760 17.30 36.83 61.06
CA PRO A 760 16.68 36.14 59.92
C PRO A 760 17.58 36.02 58.68
N ASN A 761 18.69 36.78 58.59
CA ASN A 761 19.71 36.58 57.56
C ASN A 761 20.36 35.18 57.59
N ARG A 762 20.48 34.52 58.76
CA ARG A 762 21.10 33.19 58.86
C ARG A 762 20.31 32.10 58.13
N GLU A 763 18.98 32.22 58.07
CA GLU A 763 18.13 31.36 57.24
C GLU A 763 18.32 31.59 55.73
N MET A 764 18.64 32.83 55.30
CA MET A 764 18.97 33.10 53.90
C MET A 764 20.36 32.57 53.55
N LEU A 765 21.34 32.73 54.44
CA LEU A 765 22.71 32.22 54.24
C LEU A 765 22.73 30.68 54.15
N ALA A 766 21.96 29.97 54.98
CA ALA A 766 21.81 28.52 54.87
C ALA A 766 21.22 28.06 53.52
N LYS A 767 20.41 28.92 52.87
CA LYS A 767 19.76 28.68 51.56
C LYS A 767 20.61 29.18 50.38
N THR A 768 21.83 29.67 50.62
CA THR A 768 22.74 30.06 49.55
C THR A 768 23.19 28.83 48.77
N GLU A 769 23.04 28.88 47.45
CA GLU A 769 23.34 27.77 46.55
C GLU A 769 24.77 27.81 46.03
N VAL A 770 25.40 26.64 45.91
CA VAL A 770 26.72 26.45 45.31
C VAL A 770 26.61 25.39 44.20
N SER A 771 27.29 25.65 43.07
CA SER A 771 27.49 24.65 42.03
C SER A 771 28.83 23.94 42.24
N LEU A 772 28.76 22.62 42.48
CA LEU A 772 29.91 21.74 42.73
C LEU A 772 30.12 20.84 41.52
N THR A 773 31.30 20.94 40.89
CA THR A 773 31.67 20.12 39.73
C THR A 773 32.32 18.83 40.22
N LEU A 774 31.52 17.76 40.33
CA LEU A 774 31.94 16.48 40.88
C LEU A 774 33.14 15.90 40.14
N THR A 775 34.06 15.34 40.91
CA THR A 775 35.28 14.68 40.42
C THR A 775 35.63 13.55 41.36
N ASN A 776 36.22 12.47 40.87
CA ASN A 776 36.73 11.41 41.73
C ASN A 776 38.16 11.73 42.20
N LYS A 777 38.45 11.59 43.50
CA LYS A 777 39.81 11.76 44.05
C LYS A 777 40.73 10.60 43.63
N PHE A 778 40.19 9.40 43.52
CA PHE A 778 40.93 8.16 43.29
C PHE A 778 41.15 7.83 41.81
N ASP A 779 40.62 8.66 40.90
CA ASP A 779 40.70 8.49 39.44
C ASP A 779 41.93 9.19 38.84
N VAL A 780 43.04 9.17 39.58
CA VAL A 780 44.34 9.72 39.14
C VAL A 780 45.07 8.63 38.35
N PRO A 781 45.44 8.86 37.08
CA PRO A 781 46.22 7.90 36.32
C PRO A 781 47.58 7.64 36.98
N GLY A 782 47.82 6.42 37.46
CA GLY A 782 49.07 5.99 38.08
C GLY A 782 49.04 5.62 39.57
N GLY A 783 47.86 5.51 40.20
CA GLY A 783 47.73 4.93 41.55
C GLY A 783 47.79 3.39 41.57
N GLU A 784 48.14 2.79 42.72
CA GLU A 784 48.48 1.35 42.86
C GLU A 784 47.31 0.34 42.77
N ASN A 785 46.16 0.72 42.19
CA ASN A 785 44.96 -0.14 42.08
C ASN A 785 44.90 -0.91 40.74
N ALA A 786 45.34 -2.17 40.76
CA ALA A 786 45.48 -3.01 39.55
C ALA A 786 44.19 -3.20 38.71
N GLU A 787 43.01 -3.31 39.34
CA GLU A 787 41.73 -3.42 38.59
C GLU A 787 41.31 -2.11 37.91
N MET A 788 41.59 -0.95 38.53
CA MET A 788 41.34 0.35 37.90
C MET A 788 42.33 0.64 36.79
N ASP A 789 43.57 0.17 36.92
CA ASP A 789 44.57 0.24 35.85
C ASP A 789 44.09 -0.56 34.62
N ALA A 790 43.51 -1.76 34.81
CA ALA A 790 42.87 -2.54 33.74
C ALA A 790 41.78 -1.74 32.98
N ARG A 791 40.85 -1.11 33.71
CA ARG A 791 39.73 -0.31 33.15
C ARG A 791 40.24 0.94 32.41
N THR A 792 41.25 1.59 32.96
CA THR A 792 41.90 2.78 32.38
C THR A 792 42.67 2.42 31.11
N ILE A 793 43.37 1.28 31.10
CA ILE A 793 44.05 0.74 29.93
C ILE A 793 43.03 0.37 28.85
N LEU A 794 41.89 -0.26 29.19
CA LEU A 794 40.82 -0.61 28.25
C LEU A 794 40.28 0.64 27.53
N LEU A 795 39.93 1.69 28.28
CA LEU A 795 39.36 2.92 27.74
C LEU A 795 40.34 3.68 26.84
N ASN A 796 41.60 3.81 27.28
CA ASN A 796 42.66 4.43 26.46
C ASN A 796 42.94 3.60 25.20
N THR A 797 42.92 2.27 25.30
CA THR A 797 43.10 1.36 24.16
C THR A 797 41.94 1.50 23.17
N LYS A 798 40.67 1.50 23.61
CA LYS A 798 39.49 1.79 22.76
C LYS A 798 39.62 3.14 22.05
N ARG A 799 40.02 4.21 22.76
CA ARG A 799 40.20 5.55 22.17
C ARG A 799 41.29 5.60 21.10
N LEU A 800 42.43 4.95 21.34
CA LEU A 800 43.52 4.85 20.37
C LEU A 800 43.12 4.01 19.15
N ILE A 801 42.36 2.93 19.36
CA ILE A 801 41.79 2.09 18.29
C ILE A 801 40.91 2.94 17.37
N VAL A 802 39.96 3.70 17.91
CA VAL A 802 39.09 4.64 17.14
C VAL A 802 39.92 5.62 16.29
N ASP A 803 40.96 6.22 16.87
CA ASP A 803 41.86 7.15 16.17
C ASP A 803 42.63 6.48 15.01
N VAL A 804 43.02 5.20 15.12
CA VAL A 804 43.79 4.47 14.09
C VAL A 804 42.89 3.95 12.96
N ILE A 805 41.75 3.34 13.28
CA ILE A 805 40.80 2.75 12.31
C ILE A 805 40.37 3.77 11.25
N ARG A 806 40.20 5.02 11.65
CA ARG A 806 39.74 6.10 10.78
C ARG A 806 40.60 6.29 9.54
N PHE A 807 41.92 6.23 9.69
CA PHE A 807 42.88 6.52 8.62
C PHE A 807 43.40 5.27 7.92
N GLN A 808 43.21 4.09 8.53
CA GLN A 808 43.76 2.83 8.00
C GLN A 808 42.68 1.80 7.68
N PRO A 809 42.58 1.35 6.41
CA PRO A 809 41.70 0.25 6.04
C PRO A 809 42.26 -1.09 6.57
N GLY A 810 41.34 -1.95 7.00
CA GLY A 810 41.56 -3.37 7.25
C GLY A 810 40.22 -4.04 7.56
N GLU A 811 40.16 -5.36 7.45
CA GLU A 811 38.99 -6.18 7.79
C GLU A 811 38.98 -6.57 9.27
N THR A 812 40.14 -6.60 9.92
CA THR A 812 40.28 -6.94 11.35
C THR A 812 41.24 -6.00 12.10
N LEU A 813 41.07 -5.86 13.41
CA LEU A 813 41.94 -4.99 14.21
C LEU A 813 43.42 -5.44 14.18
N THR A 814 43.67 -6.75 14.18
CA THR A 814 45.03 -7.32 14.09
C THR A 814 45.73 -6.92 12.79
N GLU A 815 45.04 -7.01 11.65
CA GLU A 815 45.56 -6.61 10.33
C GLU A 815 45.88 -5.11 10.27
N ILE A 816 45.03 -4.27 10.85
CA ILE A 816 45.27 -2.82 10.97
C ILE A 816 46.52 -2.56 11.82
N LEU A 817 46.75 -3.30 12.90
CA LEU A 817 47.91 -3.12 13.78
C LEU A 817 49.23 -3.64 13.18
N GLU A 818 49.17 -4.57 12.21
CA GLU A 818 50.34 -5.15 11.53
C GLU A 818 50.73 -4.39 10.25
N THR A 819 49.75 -3.85 9.51
CA THR A 819 50.00 -3.12 8.25
C THR A 819 50.71 -1.78 8.49
N PRO A 820 51.83 -1.45 7.81
CA PRO A 820 52.49 -0.15 7.98
C PRO A 820 51.65 1.01 7.42
N ALA A 821 51.75 2.20 8.03
CA ALA A 821 51.08 3.40 7.54
C ALA A 821 51.72 3.92 6.25
N THR A 822 50.92 4.42 5.31
CA THR A 822 51.45 5.18 4.16
C THR A 822 51.66 6.64 4.54
N SER A 823 52.62 7.32 3.88
CA SER A 823 52.90 8.74 4.14
C SER A 823 51.70 9.67 3.92
N GLU A 824 50.74 9.26 3.10
CA GLU A 824 49.49 9.98 2.86
C GLU A 824 48.52 9.84 4.05
N GLN A 825 48.35 8.63 4.58
CA GLN A 825 47.55 8.37 5.79
C GLN A 825 48.09 9.10 7.02
N GLU A 826 49.43 9.12 7.18
CA GLU A 826 50.10 9.84 8.26
C GLU A 826 49.86 11.36 8.15
N ALA A 827 49.92 11.92 6.94
CA ALA A 827 49.65 13.33 6.69
C ALA A 827 48.17 13.70 6.91
N GLU A 828 47.22 12.83 6.57
CA GLU A 828 45.80 13.03 6.88
C GLU A 828 45.52 12.99 8.38
N HIS A 829 46.08 12.01 9.10
CA HIS A 829 46.01 11.92 10.56
C HIS A 829 46.58 13.18 11.22
N GLN A 830 47.77 13.62 10.81
CA GLN A 830 48.41 14.80 11.39
C GLN A 830 47.58 16.08 11.18
N ARG A 831 46.98 16.27 10.00
CA ARG A 831 46.02 17.37 9.74
C ARG A 831 44.77 17.28 10.61
N ALA A 832 44.25 16.08 10.84
CA ALA A 832 43.08 15.87 11.70
C ALA A 832 43.39 16.16 13.18
N MET A 833 44.54 15.71 13.68
CA MET A 833 45.00 15.99 15.06
C MET A 833 45.24 17.50 15.26
N GLN A 834 45.85 18.20 14.29
CA GLN A 834 46.01 19.66 14.35
C GLN A 834 44.65 20.39 14.42
N LYS A 835 43.65 19.97 13.62
CA LYS A 835 42.29 20.53 13.70
C LYS A 835 41.64 20.28 15.06
N ARG A 836 41.78 19.06 15.61
CA ARG A 836 41.27 18.69 16.94
C ARG A 836 41.94 19.53 18.04
N ALA A 837 43.26 19.73 17.98
CA ALA A 837 44.00 20.56 18.93
C ALA A 837 43.58 22.05 18.88
N ILE A 838 43.31 22.61 17.70
CA ILE A 838 42.79 23.99 17.55
C ILE A 838 41.37 24.10 18.12
N ARG A 839 40.54 23.06 17.99
CA ARG A 839 39.20 22.99 18.63
C ARG A 839 39.33 22.92 20.16
N ASP A 840 40.10 21.97 20.68
CA ASP A 840 40.34 21.77 22.12
C ASP A 840 40.97 23.00 22.80
N ALA A 841 41.70 23.84 22.05
CA ALA A 841 42.23 25.12 22.53
C ALA A 841 41.16 26.22 22.69
N LYS A 842 40.07 26.17 21.92
CA LYS A 842 38.91 27.08 22.04
C LYS A 842 37.92 26.63 23.10
N THR A 843 37.95 25.35 23.50
CA THR A 843 37.08 24.80 24.53
C THR A 843 37.31 25.48 25.89
N PRO A 844 36.26 25.97 26.58
CA PRO A 844 36.31 26.46 27.96
C PRO A 844 36.94 25.47 28.94
N ASP A 845 37.68 25.97 29.95
CA ASP A 845 38.42 25.13 30.92
C ASP A 845 37.55 24.07 31.64
N LYS A 846 36.26 24.36 31.87
CA LYS A 846 35.31 23.43 32.51
C LYS A 846 35.02 22.15 31.70
N MET A 847 35.32 22.15 30.40
CA MET A 847 35.00 21.07 29.45
C MET A 847 36.26 20.57 28.71
N LYS A 848 37.46 20.89 29.22
CA LYS A 848 38.73 20.39 28.66
C LYS A 848 38.98 18.94 29.08
N LYS A 849 39.32 18.10 28.11
CA LYS A 849 39.75 16.71 28.31
C LYS A 849 40.99 16.62 29.21
N SER A 850 41.12 15.50 29.93
CA SER A 850 42.18 15.25 30.92
C SER A 850 43.59 15.31 30.32
N VAL A 851 44.60 15.48 31.18
CA VAL A 851 45.99 15.76 30.76
C VAL A 851 46.58 14.61 29.93
N SER A 852 46.33 13.35 30.32
CA SER A 852 46.76 12.16 29.59
C SER A 852 46.21 12.08 28.15
N VAL A 853 45.01 12.60 27.90
CA VAL A 853 44.40 12.63 26.56
C VAL A 853 45.21 13.50 25.58
N LYS A 854 45.88 14.55 26.07
CA LYS A 854 46.66 15.48 25.24
C LYS A 854 48.00 14.88 24.79
N GLU A 855 48.64 14.07 25.62
CA GLU A 855 49.94 13.46 25.28
C GLU A 855 49.79 12.40 24.19
N ASP A 856 48.78 11.54 24.31
CA ASP A 856 48.44 10.55 23.27
C ASP A 856 47.99 11.17 21.95
N GLY A 857 47.41 12.38 21.99
CA GLY A 857 46.96 13.11 20.80
C GLY A 857 48.11 13.44 19.83
N ASN A 858 49.32 13.63 20.36
CA ASN A 858 50.52 14.03 19.62
C ASN A 858 51.32 12.86 19.01
N LEU A 859 50.92 11.61 19.27
CA LEU A 859 51.58 10.42 18.73
C LEU A 859 51.25 10.23 17.24
N ASN A 860 52.26 9.84 16.46
CA ASN A 860 52.08 9.34 15.09
C ASN A 860 51.25 8.03 15.08
N LEU A 861 50.70 7.63 13.92
CA LEU A 861 49.87 6.42 13.81
C LEU A 861 50.63 5.19 14.33
N GLN A 862 51.92 5.06 14.02
CA GLN A 862 52.73 3.94 14.50
C GLN A 862 52.85 3.92 16.04
N GLY A 863 53.16 5.05 16.68
CA GLY A 863 53.21 5.15 18.14
C GLY A 863 51.86 4.88 18.81
N LYS A 864 50.74 5.25 18.16
CA LYS A 864 49.39 4.85 18.61
C LYS A 864 49.20 3.33 18.50
N LYS A 865 49.61 2.66 17.42
CA LYS A 865 49.56 1.19 17.28
C LYS A 865 50.36 0.47 18.35
N ASP A 866 51.57 0.95 18.63
CA ASP A 866 52.46 0.26 19.57
C ASP A 866 51.98 0.42 21.02
N LYS A 867 51.34 1.56 21.36
CA LYS A 867 50.55 1.69 22.59
C LYS A 867 49.33 0.75 22.60
N ILE A 868 48.56 0.63 21.51
CA ILE A 868 47.43 -0.31 21.42
C ILE A 868 47.90 -1.75 21.65
N LYS A 869 48.97 -2.20 20.99
CA LYS A 869 49.54 -3.55 21.18
C LYS A 869 49.95 -3.80 22.63
N THR A 870 50.56 -2.80 23.28
CA THR A 870 50.94 -2.88 24.70
C THR A 870 49.72 -2.96 25.62
N GLY A 871 48.68 -2.16 25.35
CA GLY A 871 47.40 -2.20 26.08
C GLY A 871 46.67 -3.53 25.91
N LEU A 872 46.50 -4.01 24.66
CA LEU A 872 45.90 -5.31 24.34
C LEU A 872 46.63 -6.46 25.04
N LYS A 873 47.97 -6.42 25.10
CA LYS A 873 48.75 -7.44 25.81
C LYS A 873 48.42 -7.46 27.30
N LYS A 874 48.48 -6.31 27.99
CA LYS A 874 48.09 -6.21 29.41
C LYS A 874 46.66 -6.66 29.66
N LEU A 875 45.71 -6.27 28.80
CA LEU A 875 44.29 -6.66 28.91
C LEU A 875 44.06 -8.16 28.69
N THR A 876 44.89 -8.80 27.85
CA THR A 876 44.86 -10.26 27.67
C THR A 876 45.44 -10.97 28.88
N GLU A 877 46.53 -10.45 29.47
CA GLU A 877 47.13 -10.94 30.72
C GLU A 877 46.17 -10.81 31.93
N LEU A 878 45.29 -9.80 31.91
CA LEU A 878 44.23 -9.54 32.89
C LEU A 878 42.90 -10.25 32.56
N GLY A 879 42.86 -11.10 31.52
CA GLY A 879 41.68 -11.88 31.14
C GLY A 879 40.48 -11.07 30.61
N THR A 880 40.65 -9.77 30.36
CA THR A 880 39.54 -8.85 30.02
C THR A 880 39.16 -8.87 28.55
N VAL A 881 40.02 -9.37 27.65
CA VAL A 881 39.78 -9.40 26.20
C VAL A 881 40.36 -10.66 25.58
N ASN A 882 39.62 -11.33 24.69
CA ASN A 882 40.07 -12.57 24.08
C ASN A 882 40.85 -12.37 22.76
N ALA A 883 42.16 -12.67 22.79
CA ALA A 883 43.02 -12.65 21.61
C ALA A 883 42.63 -13.68 20.53
N GLN A 884 41.95 -14.78 20.89
CA GLN A 884 41.54 -15.82 19.94
C GLN A 884 40.46 -15.32 18.96
N ASN A 885 39.61 -14.38 19.38
CA ASN A 885 38.56 -13.78 18.56
C ASN A 885 39.06 -12.51 17.81
N LYS A 886 40.39 -12.39 17.58
CA LYS A 886 41.04 -11.22 16.97
C LYS A 886 40.64 -9.88 17.58
N TYR A 887 40.27 -9.87 18.87
CA TYR A 887 39.76 -8.72 19.60
C TYR A 887 38.44 -8.12 19.05
N GLN A 888 37.58 -8.92 18.40
CA GLN A 888 36.28 -8.46 17.86
C GLN A 888 35.36 -7.89 18.94
N GLU A 889 35.41 -8.41 20.17
CA GLU A 889 34.67 -7.90 21.34
C GLU A 889 34.90 -6.39 21.55
N LEU A 890 36.15 -5.92 21.43
CA LEU A 890 36.49 -4.49 21.51
C LEU A 890 35.87 -3.65 20.39
N ILE A 891 35.64 -4.23 19.21
CA ILE A 891 35.04 -3.54 18.07
C ILE A 891 33.51 -3.49 18.22
N ASN A 892 32.90 -4.54 18.77
CA ASN A 892 31.48 -4.56 19.12
C ASN A 892 31.19 -3.48 20.19
N ASP A 893 32.04 -3.39 21.22
CA ASP A 893 32.00 -2.37 22.27
C ASP A 893 32.26 -0.92 21.79
N ILE A 894 32.83 -0.73 20.60
CA ILE A 894 33.03 0.59 19.96
C ILE A 894 31.86 0.93 19.02
N ALA A 895 31.04 -0.07 18.67
CA ALA A 895 29.89 0.06 17.77
C ALA A 895 28.55 0.22 18.52
N LYS A 896 28.47 -0.27 19.76
CA LYS A 896 27.47 0.13 20.76
C LYS A 896 27.68 1.59 21.18
#